data_AF-A0A3S0Y4Q3-F1
#
_entry.id   AF-A0A3S0Y4Q3-F1
#
_cell.length_a   1.000
_cell.length_b   1.000
_cell.length_c   1.000
_cell.angle_alpha   90.00
_cell.angle_beta   90.00
_cell.angle_gamma   90.00
#
_symmetry.space_group_name_H-M   'P 1'
#
loop_
_entity.id
_entity.type
_entity.pdbx_description
1 polymer ?
#
loop_
_entity_poly.entity_id
_entity_poly.type
_entity_poly.pdbx_seq_one_letter_code
_entity_poly.pdbx_strand_id
1 'polypeptide(L)'
;MPQRHIILNNKGLSLAAQGHFKKAQMQFNQAIRQKNDFYDAWLNKIRTHIMLKEFVEALVYLERLDKITAGLMKIKKDIKFLYDQMYFGVSYKSEQKIENEPISLEQLFRQDICDEQYLHELQQLKDEHQFVSRWEYEQQIEWIERLIRFCLKYYTNPPYLFVNYKFLEENQDGFSQAFYTMGNKYSGRLIDFSNHGNQINHLKEVIAGYIQNTQNEILSVDAIDILHMIFVTIHFLPREKRGGLVDHLPWGKNSWYLLEFCGAIIKNFNDKTGVPILYTSDLDKHSTKILYTFQNVQKDNLCLVKIAIPQILQSDLPIMLNFFSNLNNPSGPVSMGDLPNLRPLLWKHKHLFNFTRLISILPSERKPVKIIRNDKLDFIKLTPLAQLVLLDKPDFSSSLKGRLSLIRRLQLIGELFTKKHLGDELDKVTYINPKYLTSIRNALCHIEDLLSYDEIDDLEQNAYPLDQIYDELSRLNKNVYKEIIKFQSQFPRWINTKQPYSKWISSVSTYWEATKEVYRPKSTFDNEQYCPNTNLLAESEINFILCRLKDGEYKEKISQMLNGTIPFRQTDNKELPLIVSEGIKPKIIRKPLQVAAKTYNRLRKEAQIALAKQTRMRKAEIERIRNAEMQALYPELLKLSTRLETLYRPGHYINRDEAIALFNCFKSRIIKLRELFVLSGLDFAIKEDISSDMVAQMIVSDVELLFASTYLVGQIIEIVNKFVSLNIINEMTPYLATNIEDYIALRNGLEHSSPIDDSEMNLYIHMLSKVNIKLSTLIFDLVSTHYNAIVNHIPQNIPNELVEIGRKQQKTVIDFSQTSPISPARYDFIRSSTDQYNFFSSVIRSSAEDSPLMPDTGSYNNNNACSSSSSSSSSSSSSSSSSSSSSSSSSSSSSSSSSSSSSSSSDSSTLTAYYTSYDALTLFSSSEDLPEKNNQESTISLTK
;
A
#
# COMPACT_ATOMS: atom_id res chain seq x y z
N MET A 1 -55.88 11.51 -57.27
CA MET A 1 -55.68 10.61 -56.11
C MET A 1 -54.22 10.72 -55.70
N PRO A 2 -53.89 11.13 -54.46
CA PRO A 2 -52.50 11.12 -54.01
C PRO A 2 -51.93 9.70 -54.13
N GLN A 3 -50.68 9.56 -54.57
CA GLN A 3 -50.04 8.25 -54.67
C GLN A 3 -50.05 7.58 -53.29
N ARG A 4 -50.44 6.30 -53.24
CA ARG A 4 -50.75 5.58 -51.99
C ARG A 4 -49.60 5.62 -50.96
N HIS A 5 -48.34 5.68 -51.41
CA HIS A 5 -47.17 5.80 -50.52
C HIS A 5 -47.04 7.17 -49.83
N ILE A 6 -47.48 8.26 -50.47
CA ILE A 6 -47.49 9.61 -49.89
C ILE A 6 -48.52 9.67 -48.75
N ILE A 7 -49.70 9.08 -48.96
CA ILE A 7 -50.75 8.99 -47.93
C ILE A 7 -50.24 8.22 -46.71
N LEU A 8 -49.56 7.09 -46.94
CA LEU A 8 -48.98 6.27 -45.88
C LEU A 8 -47.88 7.03 -45.11
N ASN A 9 -47.00 7.78 -45.78
CA ASN A 9 -45.99 8.60 -45.11
C ASN A 9 -46.61 9.74 -44.29
N ASN A 10 -47.60 10.46 -44.82
CA ASN A 10 -48.27 11.54 -44.09
C ASN A 10 -49.04 11.02 -42.87
N LYS A 11 -49.65 9.83 -42.99
CA LYS A 11 -50.27 9.14 -41.86
C LYS A 11 -49.23 8.75 -40.80
N GLY A 12 -48.06 8.25 -41.21
CA GLY A 12 -46.93 7.99 -40.32
C GLY A 12 -46.47 9.24 -39.57
N LEU A 13 -46.32 10.37 -40.26
CA LEU A 13 -45.96 11.67 -39.66
C LEU A 13 -46.97 12.13 -38.62
N SER A 14 -48.28 12.04 -38.93
CA SER A 14 -49.33 12.39 -37.98
C SER A 14 -49.29 11.52 -36.72
N LEU A 15 -49.05 10.22 -36.86
CA LEU A 15 -48.89 9.30 -35.73
C LEU A 15 -47.63 9.60 -34.91
N ALA A 16 -46.51 9.94 -35.56
CA ALA A 16 -45.28 10.32 -34.86
C ALA A 16 -45.45 11.62 -34.07
N ALA A 17 -46.15 12.61 -34.63
CA ALA A 17 -46.47 13.86 -33.94
C ALA A 17 -47.37 13.64 -32.70
N GLN A 18 -48.15 12.57 -32.69
CA GLN A 18 -48.97 12.14 -31.54
C GLN A 18 -48.20 11.26 -30.53
N GLY A 19 -46.89 11.05 -30.72
CA GLY A 19 -46.07 10.18 -29.88
C GLY A 19 -46.28 8.67 -30.13
N HIS A 20 -47.07 8.28 -31.13
CA HIS A 20 -47.31 6.89 -31.50
C HIS A 20 -46.24 6.33 -32.45
N PHE A 21 -44.98 6.40 -32.03
CA PHE A 21 -43.80 6.10 -32.88
C PHE A 21 -43.80 4.69 -33.48
N LYS A 22 -44.16 3.64 -32.73
CA LYS A 22 -44.25 2.26 -33.28
C LYS A 22 -45.28 2.13 -34.40
N LYS A 23 -46.45 2.78 -34.26
CA LYS A 23 -47.48 2.80 -35.31
C LYS A 23 -47.02 3.63 -36.51
N ALA A 24 -46.30 4.72 -36.28
CA ALA A 24 -45.69 5.53 -37.33
C ALA A 24 -44.69 4.72 -38.18
N GLN A 25 -43.77 3.97 -37.53
CA GLN A 25 -42.82 3.07 -38.20
C GLN A 25 -43.53 2.08 -39.14
N MET A 26 -44.66 1.50 -38.71
CA MET A 26 -45.44 0.58 -39.58
C MET A 26 -45.93 1.28 -40.85
N GLN A 27 -46.39 2.53 -40.75
CA GLN A 27 -46.87 3.29 -41.92
C GLN A 27 -45.71 3.68 -42.85
N PHE A 28 -44.56 4.10 -42.31
CA PHE A 28 -43.36 4.35 -43.11
C PHE A 28 -42.85 3.10 -43.83
N ASN A 29 -42.87 1.94 -43.17
CA ASN A 29 -42.53 0.66 -43.79
C ASN A 29 -43.46 0.32 -44.97
N GLN A 30 -44.76 0.58 -44.83
CA GLN A 30 -45.71 0.37 -45.93
C GLN A 30 -45.46 1.34 -47.10
N ALA A 31 -45.10 2.59 -46.82
CA ALA A 31 -44.73 3.57 -47.85
C ALA A 31 -43.46 3.13 -48.62
N ILE A 32 -42.41 2.71 -47.90
CA ILE A 32 -41.15 2.19 -48.49
C ILE A 32 -41.40 0.94 -49.33
N ARG A 33 -42.28 0.02 -48.90
CA ARG A 33 -42.64 -1.17 -49.69
C ARG A 33 -43.32 -0.82 -51.01
N GLN A 34 -44.11 0.26 -51.05
CA GLN A 34 -44.77 0.70 -52.27
C GLN A 34 -43.84 1.47 -53.20
N LYS A 35 -42.88 2.21 -52.64
CA LYS A 35 -41.87 2.93 -53.40
C LYS A 35 -40.55 2.94 -52.63
N ASN A 36 -39.64 2.05 -53.03
CA ASN A 36 -38.41 1.78 -52.29
C ASN A 36 -37.41 2.95 -52.32
N ASP A 37 -37.46 3.79 -53.36
CA ASP A 37 -36.67 5.02 -53.54
C ASP A 37 -37.35 6.27 -52.94
N PHE A 38 -38.44 6.11 -52.17
CA PHE A 38 -39.13 7.24 -51.54
C PHE A 38 -38.39 7.74 -50.29
N TYR A 39 -37.43 8.65 -50.51
CA TYR A 39 -36.50 9.12 -49.49
C TYR A 39 -37.19 9.80 -48.28
N ASP A 40 -38.31 10.49 -48.45
CA ASP A 40 -39.05 11.13 -47.35
C ASP A 40 -39.53 10.10 -46.30
N ALA A 41 -40.00 8.92 -46.75
CA ALA A 41 -40.40 7.85 -45.86
C ALA A 41 -39.21 7.23 -45.11
N TRP A 42 -38.04 7.14 -45.75
CA TRP A 42 -36.80 6.71 -45.10
C TRP A 42 -36.34 7.73 -44.04
N LEU A 43 -36.30 9.02 -44.36
CA LEU A 43 -35.94 10.09 -43.42
C LEU A 43 -36.87 10.11 -42.20
N ASN A 44 -38.18 10.00 -42.41
CA ASN A 44 -39.15 9.99 -41.31
C ASN A 44 -39.05 8.73 -40.45
N LYS A 45 -38.74 7.57 -41.07
CA LYS A 45 -38.44 6.34 -40.33
C LYS A 45 -37.20 6.51 -39.45
N ILE A 46 -36.11 7.05 -39.99
CA ILE A 46 -34.87 7.32 -39.24
C ILE A 46 -35.15 8.26 -38.07
N ARG A 47 -35.83 9.39 -38.31
CA ARG A 47 -36.24 10.33 -37.23
C ARG A 47 -37.04 9.64 -36.14
N THR A 48 -37.93 8.71 -36.51
CA THR A 48 -38.73 7.95 -35.54
C THR A 48 -37.87 7.03 -34.68
N HIS A 49 -36.86 6.37 -35.25
CA HIS A 49 -35.87 5.59 -34.49
C HIS A 49 -35.04 6.48 -33.56
N ILE A 50 -34.60 7.67 -34.01
CA ILE A 50 -33.88 8.65 -33.17
C ILE A 50 -34.75 9.08 -31.98
N MET A 51 -36.04 9.39 -32.21
CA MET A 51 -36.97 9.74 -31.12
C MET A 51 -37.20 8.60 -30.12
N LEU A 52 -37.15 7.35 -30.60
CA LEU A 52 -37.22 6.14 -29.76
C LEU A 52 -35.87 5.76 -29.11
N LYS A 53 -34.78 6.47 -29.41
CA LYS A 53 -33.40 6.17 -29.00
C LYS A 53 -32.88 4.82 -29.52
N GLU A 54 -33.45 4.35 -30.62
CA GLU A 54 -33.01 3.18 -31.39
C GLU A 54 -31.96 3.63 -32.41
N PHE A 55 -30.84 4.14 -31.90
CA PHE A 55 -29.77 4.77 -32.69
C PHE A 55 -29.07 3.80 -33.66
N VAL A 56 -28.88 2.55 -33.27
CA VAL A 56 -28.27 1.52 -34.11
C VAL A 56 -29.15 1.25 -35.34
N GLU A 57 -30.45 1.10 -35.14
CA GLU A 57 -31.42 0.96 -36.22
C GLU A 57 -31.44 2.21 -37.11
N ALA A 58 -31.38 3.41 -36.51
CA ALA A 58 -31.26 4.66 -37.26
C ALA A 58 -30.02 4.68 -38.16
N LEU A 59 -28.85 4.24 -37.67
CA LEU A 59 -27.60 4.11 -38.44
C LEU A 59 -27.74 3.12 -39.60
N VAL A 60 -28.33 1.95 -39.35
CA VAL A 60 -28.57 0.92 -40.38
C VAL A 60 -29.38 1.50 -41.54
N TYR A 61 -30.43 2.27 -41.22
CA TYR A 61 -31.26 2.91 -42.23
C TYR A 61 -30.60 4.11 -42.89
N LEU A 62 -29.78 4.87 -42.18
CA LEU A 62 -28.99 5.98 -42.73
C LEU A 62 -27.98 5.50 -43.77
N GLU A 63 -27.20 4.44 -43.48
CA GLU A 63 -26.27 3.88 -44.47
C GLU A 63 -26.99 3.34 -45.71
N ARG A 64 -28.15 2.70 -45.52
CA ARG A 64 -28.96 2.23 -46.63
C ARG A 64 -29.48 3.38 -47.48
N LEU A 65 -29.93 4.46 -46.84
CA LEU A 65 -30.40 5.66 -47.53
C LEU A 65 -29.26 6.33 -48.33
N ASP A 66 -28.07 6.46 -47.75
CA ASP A 66 -26.90 7.05 -48.41
C ASP A 66 -26.48 6.22 -49.64
N LYS A 67 -26.49 4.88 -49.54
CA LYS A 67 -26.23 3.98 -50.68
C LYS A 67 -27.26 4.13 -51.82
N ILE A 68 -28.55 4.28 -51.49
CA ILE A 68 -29.62 4.45 -52.49
C ILE A 68 -29.55 5.82 -53.17
N THR A 69 -29.13 6.86 -52.44
CA THR A 69 -29.22 8.27 -52.86
C THR A 69 -27.87 8.87 -53.28
N ALA A 70 -26.87 8.03 -53.51
CA ALA A 70 -25.52 8.40 -53.92
C ALA A 70 -25.54 9.38 -55.10
N GLY A 71 -25.19 10.65 -54.84
CA GLY A 71 -25.15 11.73 -55.85
C GLY A 71 -26.14 12.88 -55.65
N LEU A 72 -27.12 12.76 -54.73
CA LEU A 72 -28.13 13.80 -54.50
C LEU A 72 -27.71 14.81 -53.41
N MET A 73 -27.23 15.99 -53.80
CA MET A 73 -26.71 17.01 -52.87
C MET A 73 -27.70 17.46 -51.79
N LYS A 74 -29.00 17.54 -52.10
CA LYS A 74 -30.04 17.92 -51.14
C LYS A 74 -30.17 16.88 -50.00
N ILE A 75 -30.22 15.60 -50.36
CA ILE A 75 -30.37 14.49 -49.42
C ILE A 75 -29.12 14.35 -48.54
N LYS A 76 -27.92 14.62 -49.08
CA LYS A 76 -26.68 14.64 -48.28
C LYS A 76 -26.72 15.63 -47.11
N LYS A 77 -27.37 16.79 -47.29
CA LYS A 77 -27.55 17.77 -46.20
C LYS A 77 -28.51 17.25 -45.12
N ASP A 78 -29.61 16.62 -45.53
CA ASP A 78 -30.59 16.04 -44.59
C ASP A 78 -30.00 14.84 -43.82
N ILE A 79 -29.22 13.98 -44.50
CA ILE A 79 -28.47 12.88 -43.87
C ILE A 79 -27.48 13.43 -42.85
N LYS A 80 -26.69 14.44 -43.22
CA LYS A 80 -25.75 15.10 -42.29
C LYS A 80 -26.48 15.68 -41.08
N PHE A 81 -27.62 16.34 -41.29
CA PHE A 81 -28.43 16.87 -40.20
C PHE A 81 -28.93 15.78 -39.25
N LEU A 82 -29.31 14.60 -39.76
CA LEU A 82 -29.73 13.48 -38.91
C LEU A 82 -28.55 12.89 -38.11
N TYR A 83 -27.36 12.80 -38.70
CA TYR A 83 -26.15 12.46 -37.98
C TYR A 83 -25.85 13.48 -36.86
N ASP A 84 -25.95 14.77 -37.16
CA ASP A 84 -25.79 15.85 -36.18
C ASP A 84 -26.86 15.76 -35.08
N GLN A 85 -28.13 15.49 -35.40
CA GLN A 85 -29.20 15.30 -34.40
C GLN A 85 -28.95 14.11 -33.47
N MET A 86 -28.41 13.01 -33.99
CA MET A 86 -27.99 11.87 -33.17
C MET A 86 -26.86 12.24 -32.21
N TYR A 87 -25.94 13.12 -32.62
CA TYR A 87 -24.85 13.61 -31.79
C TYR A 87 -25.33 14.61 -30.72
N PHE A 88 -26.01 15.69 -31.11
CA PHE A 88 -26.45 16.76 -30.21
C PHE A 88 -27.57 16.33 -29.26
N GLY A 89 -28.47 15.45 -29.69
CA GLY A 89 -29.54 14.89 -28.85
C GLY A 89 -29.02 14.06 -27.68
N VAL A 90 -27.77 13.57 -27.75
CA VAL A 90 -27.12 12.83 -26.66
C VAL A 90 -26.17 13.71 -25.84
N SER A 91 -25.60 14.78 -26.41
CA SER A 91 -24.74 15.74 -25.70
C SER A 91 -25.49 16.64 -24.69
N TYR A 92 -26.79 16.89 -24.89
CA TYR A 92 -27.59 17.88 -24.14
C TYR A 92 -27.92 17.51 -22.67
N LYS A 93 -27.34 16.44 -22.13
CA LYS A 93 -27.42 16.08 -20.69
C LYS A 93 -26.12 16.26 -19.90
N SER A 94 -25.08 16.85 -20.50
CA SER A 94 -23.82 17.14 -19.80
C SER A 94 -23.77 18.52 -19.11
N GLU A 95 -24.81 19.35 -19.25
CA GLU A 95 -24.90 20.68 -18.60
C GLU A 95 -25.67 20.70 -17.28
N GLN A 96 -25.95 19.54 -16.67
CA GLN A 96 -26.02 19.52 -15.21
C GLN A 96 -24.59 19.52 -14.70
N LYS A 97 -24.15 20.65 -14.11
CA LYS A 97 -23.02 20.74 -13.19
C LYS A 97 -23.15 19.62 -12.14
N ILE A 98 -22.62 18.45 -12.47
CA ILE A 98 -22.20 17.45 -11.52
C ILE A 98 -20.70 17.40 -11.74
N GLU A 99 -19.95 17.99 -10.82
CA GLU A 99 -18.60 17.54 -10.53
C GLU A 99 -18.71 16.03 -10.26
N ASN A 100 -18.57 15.16 -11.27
CA ASN A 100 -18.30 13.73 -11.11
C ASN A 100 -17.92 13.12 -12.46
N GLU A 101 -16.97 12.20 -12.41
CA GLU A 101 -16.29 11.58 -13.55
C GLU A 101 -17.24 10.95 -14.58
N PRO A 102 -16.84 10.86 -15.87
CA PRO A 102 -17.66 10.18 -16.87
C PRO A 102 -17.92 8.74 -16.45
N ILE A 103 -19.20 8.36 -16.31
CA ILE A 103 -19.66 6.98 -15.99
C ILE A 103 -18.84 5.98 -16.80
N SER A 104 -18.18 5.03 -16.13
CA SER A 104 -17.30 4.04 -16.76
C SER A 104 -18.12 3.10 -17.65
N LEU A 105 -17.48 2.51 -18.67
CA LEU A 105 -18.13 1.51 -19.53
C LEU A 105 -18.59 0.28 -18.76
N GLU A 106 -17.80 -0.12 -17.77
CA GLU A 106 -18.13 -1.19 -16.83
C GLU A 106 -19.40 -0.84 -16.05
N GLN A 107 -19.52 0.36 -15.48
CA GLN A 107 -20.77 0.80 -14.82
C GLN A 107 -21.98 0.81 -15.76
N LEU A 108 -21.79 1.17 -17.02
CA LEU A 108 -22.88 1.28 -17.99
C LEU A 108 -23.44 -0.10 -18.41
N PHE A 109 -22.58 -1.10 -18.56
CA PHE A 109 -22.93 -2.41 -19.13
C PHE A 109 -22.92 -3.57 -18.15
N ARG A 110 -22.52 -3.34 -16.89
CA ARG A 110 -22.44 -4.39 -15.86
C ARG A 110 -23.74 -5.19 -15.71
N GLN A 111 -24.90 -4.52 -15.71
CA GLN A 111 -26.21 -5.22 -15.62
C GLN A 111 -26.56 -6.03 -16.88
N ASP A 112 -25.99 -5.70 -18.03
CA ASP A 112 -26.25 -6.43 -19.27
C ASP A 112 -25.29 -7.62 -19.44
N ILE A 113 -24.02 -7.43 -19.04
CA ILE A 113 -22.94 -8.42 -19.23
C ILE A 113 -22.95 -9.46 -18.12
N CYS A 114 -23.26 -9.08 -16.88
CA CYS A 114 -23.19 -10.00 -15.76
C CYS A 114 -24.45 -10.82 -15.60
N ASP A 115 -24.29 -12.07 -15.17
CA ASP A 115 -25.38 -12.93 -14.72
C ASP A 115 -26.10 -12.36 -13.49
N GLU A 116 -27.43 -12.49 -13.43
CA GLU A 116 -28.25 -11.94 -12.34
C GLU A 116 -27.94 -12.60 -10.99
N GLN A 117 -27.67 -13.91 -10.97
CA GLN A 117 -27.30 -14.62 -9.75
C GLN A 117 -25.93 -14.14 -9.25
N TYR A 118 -24.97 -13.94 -10.15
CA TYR A 118 -23.68 -13.35 -9.78
C TYR A 118 -23.82 -11.97 -9.13
N LEU A 119 -24.61 -11.07 -9.73
CA LEU A 119 -24.82 -9.73 -9.19
C LEU A 119 -25.47 -9.75 -7.80
N HIS A 120 -26.45 -10.64 -7.60
CA HIS A 120 -27.09 -10.83 -6.30
C HIS A 120 -26.11 -11.38 -5.25
N GLU A 121 -25.35 -12.44 -5.58
CA GLU A 121 -24.34 -13.01 -4.67
C GLU A 121 -23.26 -11.97 -4.31
N LEU A 122 -22.77 -11.20 -5.29
CA LEU A 122 -21.78 -10.14 -5.07
C LEU A 122 -22.30 -9.05 -4.12
N GLN A 123 -23.53 -8.59 -4.33
CA GLN A 123 -24.14 -7.56 -3.48
C GLN A 123 -24.33 -8.07 -2.04
N GLN A 124 -24.81 -9.32 -1.90
CA GLN A 124 -24.94 -9.96 -0.59
C GLN A 124 -23.59 -10.03 0.15
N LEU A 125 -22.50 -10.39 -0.54
CA LEU A 125 -21.17 -10.40 0.06
C LEU A 125 -20.75 -9.01 0.56
N LYS A 126 -21.03 -7.95 -0.22
CA LYS A 126 -20.73 -6.57 0.16
C LYS A 126 -21.52 -6.10 1.38
N ASP A 127 -22.79 -6.47 1.46
CA ASP A 127 -23.67 -6.08 2.57
C ASP A 127 -23.29 -6.79 3.87
N GLU A 128 -23.03 -8.10 3.82
CA GLU A 128 -22.63 -8.89 4.99
C GLU A 128 -21.26 -8.45 5.55
N HIS A 129 -20.31 -8.09 4.67
CA HIS A 129 -18.96 -7.72 5.09
C HIS A 129 -18.89 -6.46 5.96
N GLN A 130 -19.91 -5.60 5.93
CA GLN A 130 -19.97 -4.39 6.77
C GLN A 130 -19.89 -4.70 8.28
N PHE A 131 -20.21 -5.95 8.67
CA PHE A 131 -20.27 -6.42 10.04
C PHE A 131 -19.06 -7.27 10.47
N VAL A 132 -18.10 -7.55 9.58
CA VAL A 132 -17.01 -8.53 9.80
C VAL A 132 -16.14 -8.22 11.03
N SER A 133 -16.00 -6.95 11.39
CA SER A 133 -15.22 -6.53 12.56
C SER A 133 -15.86 -6.90 13.90
N ARG A 134 -17.14 -7.29 13.89
CA ARG A 134 -17.89 -7.71 15.09
C ARG A 134 -18.02 -9.22 15.21
N TRP A 135 -17.48 -9.96 14.25
CA TRP A 135 -17.57 -11.41 14.21
C TRP A 135 -16.45 -12.06 15.03
N GLU A 136 -16.76 -13.23 15.57
CA GLU A 136 -15.80 -14.07 16.28
C GLU A 136 -14.77 -14.66 15.32
N TYR A 137 -13.64 -15.13 15.86
CA TYR A 137 -12.53 -15.66 15.08
C TYR A 137 -12.96 -16.75 14.08
N GLU A 138 -13.76 -17.72 14.51
CA GLU A 138 -14.24 -18.82 13.68
C GLU A 138 -15.11 -18.33 12.51
N GLN A 139 -15.97 -17.33 12.76
CA GLN A 139 -16.81 -16.70 11.75
C GLN A 139 -15.97 -15.92 10.73
N GLN A 140 -14.90 -15.25 11.18
CA GLN A 140 -13.97 -14.56 10.29
C GLN A 140 -13.21 -15.53 9.38
N ILE A 141 -12.81 -16.71 9.87
CA ILE A 141 -12.19 -17.75 9.04
C ILE A 141 -13.18 -18.28 8.00
N GLU A 142 -14.41 -18.63 8.40
CA GLU A 142 -15.45 -19.09 7.48
C GLU A 142 -15.75 -18.04 6.40
N TRP A 143 -15.73 -16.76 6.77
CA TRP A 143 -15.91 -15.66 5.82
C TRP A 143 -14.79 -15.58 4.78
N ILE A 144 -13.52 -15.70 5.21
CA ILE A 144 -12.38 -15.73 4.29
C ILE A 144 -12.55 -16.88 3.28
N GLU A 145 -12.94 -18.06 3.75
CA GLU A 145 -13.20 -19.20 2.87
C GLU A 145 -14.32 -18.93 1.87
N ARG A 146 -15.44 -18.35 2.32
CA ARG A 146 -16.58 -18.01 1.46
C ARG A 146 -16.18 -17.01 0.36
N LEU A 147 -15.42 -15.98 0.69
CA LEU A 147 -14.89 -15.01 -0.28
C LEU A 147 -13.95 -15.67 -1.30
N ILE A 148 -13.04 -16.53 -0.84
CA ILE A 148 -12.13 -17.25 -1.75
C ILE A 148 -12.92 -18.19 -2.68
N ARG A 149 -13.91 -18.92 -2.15
CA ARG A 149 -14.76 -19.82 -2.95
C ARG A 149 -15.58 -19.07 -3.99
N PHE A 150 -16.06 -17.86 -3.67
CA PHE A 150 -16.74 -16.99 -4.64
C PHE A 150 -15.80 -16.64 -5.81
N CYS A 151 -14.58 -16.18 -5.52
CA CYS A 151 -13.56 -15.91 -6.54
C CYS A 151 -13.27 -17.15 -7.39
N LEU A 152 -13.08 -18.31 -6.75
CA LEU A 152 -12.75 -19.55 -7.45
C LEU A 152 -13.89 -20.02 -8.37
N LYS A 153 -15.16 -19.81 -7.97
CA LYS A 153 -16.35 -20.12 -8.76
C LYS A 153 -16.46 -19.25 -10.00
N TYR A 154 -16.28 -17.94 -9.87
CA TYR A 154 -16.62 -16.99 -10.94
C TYR A 154 -15.44 -16.58 -11.83
N TYR A 155 -14.20 -16.65 -11.35
CA TYR A 155 -13.07 -15.96 -12.00
C TYR A 155 -11.92 -16.87 -12.49
N THR A 156 -11.94 -18.16 -12.22
CA THR A 156 -10.77 -19.03 -12.45
C THR A 156 -10.51 -19.43 -13.90
N ASN A 157 -11.55 -19.47 -14.74
CA ASN A 157 -11.43 -19.93 -16.12
C ASN A 157 -12.20 -19.01 -17.07
N PRO A 158 -11.57 -18.45 -18.12
CA PRO A 158 -12.27 -17.75 -19.18
C PRO A 158 -12.95 -18.74 -20.17
N PRO A 159 -14.13 -18.39 -20.73
CA PRO A 159 -14.94 -17.22 -20.40
C PRO A 159 -15.48 -17.32 -18.97
N TYR A 160 -15.42 -16.21 -18.24
CA TYR A 160 -15.75 -16.19 -16.82
C TYR A 160 -17.23 -16.52 -16.58
N LEU A 161 -17.53 -17.22 -15.49
CA LEU A 161 -18.88 -17.70 -15.19
C LEU A 161 -19.86 -16.56 -14.87
N PHE A 162 -19.35 -15.38 -14.49
CA PHE A 162 -20.18 -14.20 -14.27
C PHE A 162 -20.66 -13.57 -15.58
N VAL A 163 -20.05 -13.90 -16.73
CA VAL A 163 -20.42 -13.30 -18.01
C VAL A 163 -21.60 -14.06 -18.62
N ASN A 164 -22.64 -13.34 -18.97
CA ASN A 164 -23.80 -13.86 -19.70
C ASN A 164 -23.39 -14.19 -21.14
N TYR A 165 -23.06 -15.46 -21.39
CA TYR A 165 -22.54 -15.96 -22.66
C TYR A 165 -23.46 -15.71 -23.86
N LYS A 166 -24.76 -15.46 -23.65
CA LYS A 166 -25.71 -15.05 -24.71
C LYS A 166 -25.27 -13.79 -25.46
N PHE A 167 -24.47 -12.92 -24.82
CA PHE A 167 -23.91 -11.71 -25.43
C PHE A 167 -22.56 -11.94 -26.15
N LEU A 168 -21.96 -13.13 -26.02
CA LEU A 168 -20.64 -13.49 -26.56
C LEU A 168 -20.69 -14.52 -27.70
N GLU A 169 -21.79 -15.25 -27.84
CA GLU A 169 -21.95 -16.25 -28.90
C GLU A 169 -21.90 -15.60 -30.30
N GLU A 170 -21.05 -16.15 -31.20
CA GLU A 170 -20.90 -15.72 -32.60
C GLU A 170 -22.14 -16.00 -33.46
N ASN A 171 -23.13 -16.69 -32.91
CA ASN A 171 -24.45 -16.88 -33.50
C ASN A 171 -25.04 -15.48 -33.75
N GLN A 172 -25.52 -15.21 -34.97
CA GLN A 172 -25.94 -13.86 -35.37
C GLN A 172 -26.92 -13.19 -34.40
N ASP A 173 -27.68 -13.94 -33.60
CA ASP A 173 -28.66 -13.42 -32.65
C ASP A 173 -28.02 -12.82 -31.37
N GLY A 174 -26.98 -13.44 -30.80
CA GLY A 174 -26.36 -13.02 -29.53
C GLY A 174 -25.54 -11.74 -29.67
N PHE A 175 -24.62 -11.73 -30.64
CA PHE A 175 -23.84 -10.52 -30.98
C PHE A 175 -24.75 -9.39 -31.47
N SER A 176 -25.83 -9.68 -32.21
CA SER A 176 -26.79 -8.65 -32.61
C SER A 176 -27.46 -8.02 -31.40
N GLN A 177 -27.91 -8.82 -30.43
CA GLN A 177 -28.52 -8.28 -29.21
C GLN A 177 -27.54 -7.42 -28.40
N ALA A 178 -26.28 -7.84 -28.28
CA ALA A 178 -25.21 -7.03 -27.68
C ALA A 178 -24.98 -5.72 -28.46
N PHE A 179 -24.91 -5.79 -29.79
CA PHE A 179 -24.73 -4.66 -30.69
C PHE A 179 -25.86 -3.63 -30.58
N TYR A 180 -27.12 -4.07 -30.58
CA TYR A 180 -28.28 -3.17 -30.42
C TYR A 180 -28.35 -2.59 -29.00
N THR A 181 -28.14 -3.40 -27.96
CA THR A 181 -28.24 -2.96 -26.56
C THR A 181 -27.12 -1.99 -26.21
N MET A 182 -25.87 -2.38 -26.45
CA MET A 182 -24.70 -1.55 -26.13
C MET A 182 -24.57 -0.36 -27.08
N GLY A 183 -24.82 -0.58 -28.37
CA GLY A 183 -24.80 0.48 -29.37
C GLY A 183 -25.83 1.57 -29.07
N ASN A 184 -27.05 1.22 -28.65
CA ASN A 184 -28.07 2.22 -28.29
C ASN A 184 -27.76 2.95 -26.97
N LYS A 185 -27.15 2.29 -25.99
CA LYS A 185 -26.72 2.90 -24.72
C LYS A 185 -25.48 3.81 -24.87
N TYR A 186 -24.61 3.54 -25.84
CA TYR A 186 -23.29 4.19 -25.97
C TYR A 186 -23.09 5.01 -27.26
N SER A 187 -24.07 5.00 -28.18
CA SER A 187 -24.06 5.70 -29.47
C SER A 187 -23.69 7.18 -29.40
N GLY A 188 -24.00 7.88 -28.31
CA GLY A 188 -23.66 9.30 -28.16
C GLY A 188 -22.19 9.61 -27.84
N ARG A 189 -21.40 8.61 -27.46
CA ARG A 189 -19.96 8.78 -27.14
C ARG A 189 -19.03 8.30 -28.25
N LEU A 190 -19.54 7.48 -29.16
CA LEU A 190 -18.71 6.73 -30.10
C LEU A 190 -18.52 7.35 -31.46
N ILE A 191 -19.39 8.27 -31.86
CA ILE A 191 -19.51 8.58 -33.27
C ILE A 191 -19.00 9.99 -33.55
N ASP A 192 -17.68 10.07 -33.67
CA ASP A 192 -17.06 11.12 -34.48
C ASP A 192 -17.33 10.77 -35.95
N PHE A 193 -18.37 11.35 -36.54
CA PHE A 193 -18.81 11.05 -37.91
C PHE A 193 -17.83 11.57 -38.99
N SER A 194 -16.64 12.02 -38.62
CA SER A 194 -15.63 12.47 -39.56
C SER A 194 -14.81 11.30 -40.14
N ASN A 195 -15.22 10.81 -41.32
CA ASN A 195 -14.38 10.15 -42.34
C ASN A 195 -14.34 8.61 -42.50
N HIS A 196 -15.36 7.82 -42.13
CA HIS A 196 -15.35 6.37 -42.44
C HIS A 196 -16.57 5.91 -43.26
N GLY A 197 -16.30 5.31 -44.44
CA GLY A 197 -17.30 4.87 -45.42
C GLY A 197 -18.08 3.59 -45.06
N ASN A 198 -17.94 3.07 -43.83
CA ASN A 198 -18.70 1.94 -43.31
C ASN A 198 -18.80 2.02 -41.79
N GLN A 199 -19.79 2.77 -41.30
CA GLN A 199 -19.98 3.12 -39.90
C GLN A 199 -20.51 1.93 -39.09
N ILE A 200 -21.33 1.06 -39.68
CA ILE A 200 -21.84 -0.15 -39.04
C ILE A 200 -20.69 -1.13 -38.75
N ASN A 201 -19.81 -1.39 -39.72
CA ASN A 201 -18.68 -2.29 -39.48
C ASN A 201 -17.73 -1.70 -38.44
N HIS A 202 -17.46 -0.40 -38.50
CA HIS A 202 -16.68 0.28 -37.48
C HIS A 202 -17.32 0.15 -36.09
N LEU A 203 -18.63 0.40 -35.98
CA LEU A 203 -19.38 0.25 -34.72
C LEU A 203 -19.34 -1.21 -34.21
N LYS A 204 -19.39 -2.20 -35.10
CA LYS A 204 -19.26 -3.62 -34.74
C LYS A 204 -17.87 -3.94 -34.20
N GLU A 205 -16.80 -3.50 -34.86
CA GLU A 205 -15.42 -3.69 -34.40
C GLU A 205 -15.18 -3.03 -33.04
N VAL A 206 -15.72 -1.82 -32.88
CA VAL A 206 -15.64 -1.04 -31.64
C VAL A 206 -16.39 -1.73 -30.51
N ILE A 207 -17.64 -2.18 -30.72
CA ILE A 207 -18.42 -2.91 -29.71
C ILE A 207 -17.77 -4.25 -29.36
N ALA A 208 -17.26 -5.00 -30.34
CA ALA A 208 -16.54 -6.25 -30.08
C ALA A 208 -15.30 -6.03 -29.20
N GLY A 209 -14.50 -5.00 -29.50
CA GLY A 209 -13.38 -4.60 -28.65
C GLY A 209 -13.81 -4.18 -27.24
N TYR A 210 -14.96 -3.51 -27.11
CA TYR A 210 -15.48 -3.13 -25.79
C TYR A 210 -16.00 -4.29 -24.97
N ILE A 211 -16.71 -5.24 -25.57
CA ILE A 211 -17.19 -6.43 -24.86
C ILE A 211 -16.00 -7.16 -24.22
N GLN A 212 -14.94 -7.38 -25.00
CA GLN A 212 -13.72 -8.03 -24.53
C GLN A 212 -12.98 -7.22 -23.45
N ASN A 213 -12.98 -5.88 -23.55
CA ASN A 213 -12.37 -5.04 -22.52
C ASN A 213 -13.23 -4.98 -21.26
N THR A 214 -14.56 -4.93 -21.39
CA THR A 214 -15.49 -4.76 -20.28
C THR A 214 -15.52 -5.99 -19.38
N GLN A 215 -15.44 -7.22 -19.92
CA GLN A 215 -15.29 -8.42 -19.08
C GLN A 215 -14.02 -8.39 -18.22
N ASN A 216 -12.90 -7.92 -18.76
CA ASN A 216 -11.62 -7.87 -18.05
C ASN A 216 -11.60 -6.73 -17.03
N GLU A 217 -12.26 -5.61 -17.34
CA GLU A 217 -12.47 -4.51 -16.40
C GLU A 217 -13.38 -4.93 -15.25
N ILE A 218 -14.53 -5.59 -15.51
CA ILE A 218 -15.42 -6.13 -14.46
C ILE A 218 -14.68 -7.14 -13.58
N LEU A 219 -14.00 -8.12 -14.19
CA LEU A 219 -13.15 -9.07 -13.47
C LEU A 219 -12.19 -8.33 -12.55
N SER A 220 -11.45 -7.36 -13.10
CA SER A 220 -10.43 -6.64 -12.35
C SER A 220 -11.05 -5.90 -11.16
N VAL A 221 -12.13 -5.16 -11.38
CA VAL A 221 -12.80 -4.35 -10.35
C VAL A 221 -13.41 -5.23 -9.26
N ASP A 222 -14.17 -6.26 -9.62
CA ASP A 222 -14.85 -7.09 -8.63
C ASP A 222 -13.89 -8.02 -7.89
N ALA A 223 -12.90 -8.59 -8.60
CA ALA A 223 -11.86 -9.37 -7.93
C ALA A 223 -11.04 -8.49 -6.98
N ILE A 224 -10.78 -7.22 -7.32
CA ILE A 224 -10.17 -6.25 -6.42
C ILE A 224 -11.00 -6.09 -5.15
N ASP A 225 -12.30 -5.84 -5.28
CA ASP A 225 -13.19 -5.66 -4.13
C ASP A 225 -13.19 -6.89 -3.22
N ILE A 226 -13.35 -8.09 -3.78
CA ILE A 226 -13.39 -9.34 -2.99
C ILE A 226 -12.03 -9.66 -2.37
N LEU A 227 -10.92 -9.50 -3.11
CA LEU A 227 -9.58 -9.70 -2.56
C LEU A 227 -9.31 -8.71 -1.41
N HIS A 228 -9.72 -7.45 -1.57
CA HIS A 228 -9.63 -6.48 -0.49
C HIS A 228 -10.41 -6.93 0.74
N MET A 229 -11.65 -7.41 0.57
CA MET A 229 -12.44 -7.96 1.67
C MET A 229 -11.73 -9.13 2.38
N ILE A 230 -11.06 -10.03 1.64
CA ILE A 230 -10.27 -11.13 2.22
C ILE A 230 -9.18 -10.56 3.16
N PHE A 231 -8.38 -9.61 2.68
CA PHE A 231 -7.26 -9.06 3.45
C PHE A 231 -7.72 -8.18 4.63
N VAL A 232 -8.84 -7.48 4.48
CA VAL A 232 -9.50 -6.76 5.59
C VAL A 232 -9.96 -7.74 6.67
N THR A 233 -10.57 -8.87 6.30
CA THR A 233 -10.95 -9.89 7.28
C THR A 233 -9.73 -10.50 7.96
N ILE A 234 -8.66 -10.78 7.22
CA ILE A 234 -7.38 -11.26 7.80
C ILE A 234 -6.82 -10.28 8.84
N HIS A 235 -6.94 -8.98 8.60
CA HIS A 235 -6.49 -7.96 9.54
C HIS A 235 -7.32 -7.93 10.83
N PHE A 236 -8.62 -8.17 10.73
CA PHE A 236 -9.52 -8.24 11.88
C PHE A 236 -9.35 -9.49 12.75
N LEU A 237 -8.50 -10.44 12.35
CA LEU A 237 -8.20 -11.60 13.19
C LEU A 237 -7.53 -11.15 14.52
N PRO A 238 -7.90 -11.73 15.67
CA PRO A 238 -7.31 -11.39 16.97
C PRO A 238 -5.79 -11.54 16.96
N ARG A 239 -5.08 -10.57 17.56
CA ARG A 239 -3.61 -10.51 17.53
C ARG A 239 -2.95 -11.75 18.13
N GLU A 240 -3.50 -12.30 19.21
CA GLU A 240 -3.01 -13.52 19.85
C GLU A 240 -3.08 -14.72 18.91
N LYS A 241 -4.22 -14.89 18.22
CA LYS A 241 -4.42 -15.93 17.20
C LYS A 241 -3.46 -15.75 16.04
N ARG A 242 -3.29 -14.51 15.57
CA ARG A 242 -2.30 -14.18 14.54
C ARG A 242 -0.88 -14.54 14.99
N GLY A 243 -0.51 -14.17 16.21
CA GLY A 243 0.79 -14.50 16.81
C GLY A 243 1.10 -16.00 16.78
N GLY A 244 0.12 -16.83 17.14
CA GLY A 244 0.26 -18.30 17.13
C GLY A 244 0.39 -18.92 15.73
N LEU A 245 0.04 -18.20 14.67
CA LEU A 245 0.08 -18.69 13.29
C LEU A 245 1.31 -18.21 12.50
N VAL A 246 2.14 -17.32 13.08
CA VAL A 246 3.28 -16.70 12.41
C VAL A 246 4.22 -17.73 11.75
N ASP A 247 4.49 -18.83 12.44
CA ASP A 247 5.41 -19.87 11.98
C ASP A 247 4.81 -20.74 10.84
N HIS A 248 3.51 -20.62 10.60
CA HIS A 248 2.78 -21.33 9.55
C HIS A 248 2.58 -20.47 8.29
N LEU A 249 2.98 -19.19 8.31
CA LEU A 249 2.82 -18.26 7.19
C LEU A 249 4.10 -18.17 6.32
N PRO A 250 3.97 -17.82 5.02
CA PRO A 250 5.03 -18.04 4.04
C PRO A 250 6.24 -17.10 4.14
N TRP A 251 6.12 -15.98 4.87
CA TRP A 251 7.15 -14.95 4.95
C TRP A 251 7.62 -14.72 6.39
N GLY A 252 7.44 -15.74 7.24
CA GLY A 252 7.83 -15.75 8.65
C GLY A 252 7.15 -14.66 9.48
N LYS A 253 7.89 -14.06 10.41
CA LYS A 253 7.40 -13.03 11.35
C LYS A 253 6.79 -11.79 10.69
N ASN A 254 7.14 -11.51 9.44
CA ASN A 254 6.64 -10.34 8.70
C ASN A 254 5.37 -10.64 7.90
N SER A 255 4.89 -11.88 7.89
CA SER A 255 3.78 -12.30 7.03
C SER A 255 2.52 -11.49 7.27
N TRP A 256 2.17 -11.21 8.53
CA TRP A 256 0.97 -10.45 8.85
C TRP A 256 1.00 -9.03 8.29
N TYR A 257 2.11 -8.32 8.45
CA TYR A 257 2.29 -6.99 7.88
C TYR A 257 2.16 -7.00 6.35
N LEU A 258 2.70 -8.04 5.70
CA LEU A 258 2.63 -8.16 4.25
C LEU A 258 1.22 -8.51 3.77
N LEU A 259 0.50 -9.39 4.47
CA LEU A 259 -0.89 -9.72 4.15
C LEU A 259 -1.81 -8.52 4.38
N GLU A 260 -1.57 -7.73 5.41
CA GLU A 260 -2.27 -6.45 5.60
C GLU A 260 -1.99 -5.51 4.42
N PHE A 261 -0.74 -5.39 3.98
CA PHE A 261 -0.37 -4.60 2.80
C PHE A 261 -0.96 -5.12 1.48
N CYS A 262 -1.48 -6.34 1.40
CA CYS A 262 -2.19 -6.78 0.20
C CYS A 262 -3.48 -5.99 -0.02
N GLY A 263 -4.26 -5.76 1.05
CA GLY A 263 -5.52 -5.00 0.96
C GLY A 263 -5.27 -3.62 0.33
N ALA A 264 -4.14 -3.03 0.70
CA ALA A 264 -3.68 -1.74 0.22
C ALA A 264 -3.50 -1.61 -1.27
N ILE A 265 -2.74 -2.56 -1.82
CA ILE A 265 -2.37 -2.56 -3.22
C ILE A 265 -3.61 -2.74 -4.10
N ILE A 266 -4.60 -3.46 -3.57
CA ILE A 266 -5.72 -3.97 -4.32
C ILE A 266 -6.83 -2.91 -4.44
N LYS A 267 -7.21 -2.20 -3.36
CA LYS A 267 -8.40 -1.32 -3.28
C LYS A 267 -8.35 0.01 -4.04
N ASN A 268 -7.32 0.28 -4.87
CA ASN A 268 -7.17 1.45 -5.75
C ASN A 268 -6.47 2.68 -5.11
N PHE A 269 -5.23 2.95 -5.57
CA PHE A 269 -4.50 4.21 -5.36
C PHE A 269 -4.97 5.25 -6.39
N ASN A 270 -6.15 5.83 -6.22
CA ASN A 270 -6.67 6.85 -7.15
C ASN A 270 -6.30 8.29 -6.75
N ASP A 271 -5.18 8.48 -6.04
CA ASP A 271 -4.67 9.83 -5.78
C ASP A 271 -3.91 10.33 -7.02
N LYS A 272 -4.59 11.22 -7.75
CA LYS A 272 -4.03 12.02 -8.86
C LYS A 272 -2.82 12.88 -8.43
N THR A 273 -2.47 12.90 -7.15
CA THR A 273 -1.39 13.67 -6.51
C THR A 273 -0.16 12.80 -6.25
N GLY A 274 0.36 12.14 -7.29
CA GLY A 274 1.65 11.44 -7.18
C GLY A 274 2.75 12.39 -6.68
N VAL A 275 3.57 11.92 -5.72
CA VAL A 275 4.68 12.72 -5.18
C VAL A 275 5.63 13.08 -6.33
N PRO A 276 5.98 14.36 -6.51
CA PRO A 276 6.90 14.78 -7.54
C PRO A 276 8.31 14.26 -7.24
N ILE A 277 8.94 13.64 -8.23
CA ILE A 277 10.35 13.29 -8.15
C ILE A 277 11.18 14.54 -8.49
N LEU A 278 12.04 14.96 -7.57
CA LEU A 278 13.02 16.01 -7.83
C LEU A 278 14.18 15.46 -8.66
N TYR A 279 14.50 16.15 -9.75
CA TYR A 279 15.67 15.82 -10.56
C TYR A 279 16.93 16.41 -9.94
N THR A 280 17.99 15.61 -9.85
CA THR A 280 19.33 16.14 -9.64
C THR A 280 19.93 16.47 -11.02
N SER A 281 20.41 17.70 -11.21
CA SER A 281 21.10 18.15 -12.42
C SER A 281 22.38 17.38 -12.73
N ASP A 282 22.85 16.60 -11.75
CA ASP A 282 24.09 15.83 -11.83
C ASP A 282 23.84 14.46 -12.47
N LEU A 283 22.58 14.09 -12.74
CA LEU A 283 22.23 12.87 -13.45
C LEU A 283 22.24 13.09 -14.95
N ASP A 284 22.76 12.09 -15.66
CA ASP A 284 22.73 12.05 -17.11
C ASP A 284 21.28 11.85 -17.64
N LYS A 285 21.11 12.09 -18.94
CA LYS A 285 19.81 12.00 -19.63
C LYS A 285 19.20 10.58 -19.54
N HIS A 286 20.01 9.53 -19.52
CA HIS A 286 19.53 8.15 -19.42
C HIS A 286 18.98 7.86 -18.02
N SER A 287 19.75 8.21 -16.97
CA SER A 287 19.29 8.13 -15.58
C SER A 287 17.99 8.89 -15.32
N THR A 288 17.88 10.10 -15.90
CA THR A 288 16.65 10.92 -15.83
C THR A 288 15.44 10.21 -16.43
N LYS A 289 15.62 9.52 -17.57
CA LYS A 289 14.55 8.75 -18.23
C LYS A 289 14.12 7.53 -17.42
N ILE A 290 15.05 6.89 -16.71
CA ILE A 290 14.75 5.77 -15.81
C ILE A 290 13.90 6.26 -14.62
N LEU A 291 14.26 7.39 -14.01
CA LEU A 291 13.45 7.99 -12.94
C LEU A 291 12.04 8.38 -13.41
N TYR A 292 11.91 8.91 -14.63
CA TYR A 292 10.58 9.16 -15.23
C TYR A 292 9.77 7.86 -15.39
N THR A 293 10.44 6.78 -15.77
CA THR A 293 9.82 5.45 -15.90
C THR A 293 9.33 4.97 -14.53
N PHE A 294 10.16 5.09 -13.49
CA PHE A 294 9.78 4.77 -12.11
C PHE A 294 8.55 5.58 -11.67
N GLN A 295 8.49 6.88 -11.97
CA GLN A 295 7.32 7.72 -11.64
C GLN A 295 6.05 7.28 -12.37
N ASN A 296 6.14 6.90 -13.64
CA ASN A 296 4.97 6.43 -14.39
C ASN A 296 4.46 5.09 -13.85
N VAL A 297 5.38 4.16 -13.50
CA VAL A 297 5.01 2.88 -12.87
C VAL A 297 4.23 3.12 -11.58
N GLN A 298 4.60 4.13 -10.80
CA GLN A 298 3.88 4.49 -9.57
C GLN A 298 2.47 5.03 -9.84
N LYS A 299 2.34 5.91 -10.84
CA LYS A 299 1.05 6.50 -11.24
C LYS A 299 0.10 5.47 -11.86
N ASP A 300 0.65 4.49 -12.55
CA ASP A 300 -0.10 3.49 -13.32
C ASP A 300 -0.02 2.09 -12.68
N ASN A 301 0.26 1.99 -11.38
CA ASN A 301 0.52 0.72 -10.69
C ASN A 301 -0.68 -0.24 -10.73
N LEU A 302 -1.91 0.29 -10.79
CA LEU A 302 -3.14 -0.48 -10.92
C LEU A 302 -3.12 -1.40 -12.15
N CYS A 303 -2.48 -0.97 -13.25
CA CYS A 303 -2.33 -1.82 -14.43
C CYS A 303 -1.53 -3.09 -14.13
N LEU A 304 -0.54 -3.02 -13.24
CA LEU A 304 0.23 -4.19 -12.81
C LEU A 304 -0.64 -5.13 -11.96
N VAL A 305 -1.48 -4.58 -11.07
CA VAL A 305 -2.45 -5.35 -10.28
C VAL A 305 -3.43 -6.07 -11.19
N LYS A 306 -4.00 -5.38 -12.19
CA LYS A 306 -4.91 -5.97 -13.19
C LYS A 306 -4.31 -7.17 -13.91
N ILE A 307 -3.03 -7.11 -14.27
CA ILE A 307 -2.30 -8.22 -14.91
C ILE A 307 -2.02 -9.37 -13.94
N ALA A 308 -1.78 -9.08 -12.66
CA ALA A 308 -1.48 -10.09 -11.65
C ALA A 308 -2.73 -10.87 -11.19
N ILE A 309 -3.92 -10.24 -11.19
CA ILE A 309 -5.18 -10.83 -10.67
C ILE A 309 -5.45 -12.23 -11.22
N PRO A 310 -5.47 -12.48 -12.55
CA PRO A 310 -5.76 -13.83 -13.07
C PRO A 310 -4.81 -14.90 -12.50
N GLN A 311 -3.52 -14.59 -12.36
CA GLN A 311 -2.54 -15.53 -11.82
C GLN A 311 -2.70 -15.74 -10.31
N ILE A 312 -3.03 -14.68 -9.55
CA ILE A 312 -3.35 -14.75 -8.12
C ILE A 312 -4.57 -15.65 -7.88
N LEU A 313 -5.64 -15.44 -8.66
CA LEU A 313 -6.87 -16.22 -8.56
C LEU A 313 -6.64 -17.70 -8.87
N GLN A 314 -5.79 -18.00 -9.87
CA GLN A 314 -5.50 -19.36 -10.30
C GLN A 314 -4.53 -20.11 -9.38
N SER A 315 -3.51 -19.43 -8.83
CA SER A 315 -2.39 -20.09 -8.14
C SER A 315 -2.38 -19.84 -6.65
N ASP A 316 -2.64 -18.61 -6.20
CA ASP A 316 -2.41 -18.21 -4.81
C ASP A 316 -3.66 -18.42 -3.94
N LEU A 317 -4.85 -18.15 -4.48
CA LEU A 317 -6.10 -18.36 -3.74
C LEU A 317 -6.35 -19.81 -3.33
N PRO A 318 -6.09 -20.84 -4.16
CA PRO A 318 -6.19 -22.23 -3.72
C PRO A 318 -5.26 -22.57 -2.55
N ILE A 319 -4.05 -21.98 -2.54
CA ILE A 319 -3.07 -22.16 -1.46
C ILE A 319 -3.61 -21.55 -0.17
N MET A 320 -4.12 -20.32 -0.23
CA MET A 320 -4.76 -19.65 0.91
C MET A 320 -5.98 -20.42 1.42
N LEU A 321 -6.85 -20.91 0.52
CA LEU A 321 -8.03 -21.69 0.90
C LEU A 321 -7.62 -22.95 1.67
N ASN A 322 -6.64 -23.70 1.17
CA ASN A 322 -6.14 -24.89 1.86
C ASN A 322 -5.62 -24.58 3.27
N PHE A 323 -4.95 -23.45 3.46
CA PHE A 323 -4.51 -23.00 4.78
C PHE A 323 -5.69 -22.70 5.71
N PHE A 324 -6.60 -21.81 5.29
CA PHE A 324 -7.71 -21.36 6.13
C PHE A 324 -8.68 -22.49 6.50
N SER A 325 -8.99 -23.39 5.56
CA SER A 325 -9.81 -24.57 5.81
C SER A 325 -9.19 -25.57 6.80
N ASN A 326 -7.86 -25.51 7.01
CA ASN A 326 -7.15 -26.41 7.92
C ASN A 326 -6.76 -25.76 9.27
N LEU A 327 -7.14 -24.51 9.52
CA LEU A 327 -6.82 -23.84 10.79
C LEU A 327 -7.44 -24.52 12.01
N ASN A 328 -8.61 -25.15 11.83
CA ASN A 328 -9.34 -25.85 12.88
C ASN A 328 -9.01 -27.35 12.95
N ASN A 329 -7.95 -27.81 12.28
CA ASN A 329 -7.58 -29.23 12.27
C ASN A 329 -7.03 -29.65 13.65
N PRO A 330 -7.50 -30.76 14.25
CA PRO A 330 -7.02 -31.25 15.55
C PRO A 330 -5.52 -31.59 15.57
N SER A 331 -4.88 -31.79 14.42
CA SER A 331 -3.43 -32.04 14.32
C SER A 331 -2.58 -30.76 14.28
N GLY A 332 -3.21 -29.58 14.35
CA GLY A 332 -2.57 -28.27 14.20
C GLY A 332 -2.62 -27.72 12.76
N PRO A 333 -2.36 -26.42 12.58
CA PRO A 333 -2.47 -25.74 11.29
C PRO A 333 -1.36 -26.18 10.32
N VAL A 334 -1.74 -26.38 9.04
CA VAL A 334 -0.79 -26.65 7.95
C VAL A 334 -0.05 -25.35 7.59
N SER A 335 1.20 -25.43 7.13
CA SER A 335 1.88 -24.24 6.59
C SER A 335 1.24 -23.81 5.28
N MET A 336 0.98 -22.50 5.12
CA MET A 336 0.32 -21.96 3.93
C MET A 336 1.11 -22.25 2.65
N GLY A 337 2.44 -22.30 2.69
CA GLY A 337 3.25 -22.36 1.47
C GLY A 337 3.35 -21.00 0.75
N ASP A 338 4.33 -20.85 -0.14
CA ASP A 338 4.60 -19.54 -0.79
C ASP A 338 3.44 -19.12 -1.72
N LEU A 339 3.25 -17.81 -1.84
CA LEU A 339 2.23 -17.21 -2.71
C LEU A 339 2.94 -16.58 -3.92
N PRO A 340 3.11 -17.32 -5.03
CA PRO A 340 4.04 -16.97 -6.10
C PRO A 340 3.70 -15.68 -6.86
N ASN A 341 2.47 -15.19 -6.78
CA ASN A 341 2.05 -13.97 -7.47
C ASN A 341 1.85 -12.79 -6.51
N LEU A 342 1.25 -13.02 -5.34
CA LEU A 342 1.09 -12.02 -4.29
C LEU A 342 2.45 -11.57 -3.76
N ARG A 343 3.41 -12.47 -3.56
CA ARG A 343 4.74 -12.11 -3.03
C ARG A 343 5.47 -11.10 -3.94
N PRO A 344 5.68 -11.34 -5.25
CA PRO A 344 6.29 -10.35 -6.13
C PRO A 344 5.49 -9.05 -6.23
N LEU A 345 4.15 -9.14 -6.27
CA LEU A 345 3.28 -7.96 -6.35
C LEU A 345 3.48 -7.08 -5.11
N LEU A 346 3.42 -7.68 -3.92
CA LEU A 346 3.63 -7.04 -2.63
C LEU A 346 4.97 -6.34 -2.55
N TRP A 347 6.06 -7.07 -2.77
CA TRP A 347 7.40 -6.52 -2.62
C TRP A 347 7.70 -5.44 -3.66
N LYS A 348 7.19 -5.56 -4.89
CA LYS A 348 7.28 -4.49 -5.89
C LYS A 348 6.63 -3.20 -5.40
N HIS A 349 5.38 -3.28 -4.93
CA HIS A 349 4.66 -2.10 -4.45
C HIS A 349 5.29 -1.53 -3.17
N LYS A 350 5.71 -2.40 -2.25
CA LYS A 350 6.35 -1.99 -1.01
C LYS A 350 7.66 -1.24 -1.25
N HIS A 351 8.49 -1.70 -2.19
CA HIS A 351 9.71 -0.96 -2.57
C HIS A 351 9.41 0.34 -3.30
N LEU A 352 8.46 0.34 -4.24
CA LEU A 352 8.03 1.59 -4.90
C LEU A 352 7.60 2.62 -3.86
N PHE A 353 6.76 2.22 -2.89
CA PHE A 353 6.25 3.07 -1.83
C PHE A 353 7.35 3.56 -0.89
N ASN A 354 8.21 2.66 -0.40
CA ASN A 354 9.29 3.03 0.52
C ASN A 354 10.34 3.92 -0.15
N PHE A 355 10.65 3.71 -1.43
CA PHE A 355 11.52 4.63 -2.17
C PHE A 355 10.91 6.02 -2.29
N THR A 356 9.61 6.13 -2.58
CA THR A 356 8.91 7.43 -2.57
C THR A 356 8.96 8.09 -1.21
N ARG A 357 8.68 7.35 -0.13
CA ARG A 357 8.76 7.88 1.24
C ARG A 357 10.18 8.37 1.55
N LEU A 358 11.20 7.60 1.22
CA LEU A 358 12.59 7.97 1.46
C LEU A 358 12.97 9.26 0.72
N ILE A 359 12.72 9.37 -0.59
CA ILE A 359 13.08 10.60 -1.34
C ILE A 359 12.29 11.83 -0.91
N SER A 360 11.15 11.64 -0.25
CA SER A 360 10.31 12.73 0.28
C SER A 360 10.74 13.18 1.67
N ILE A 361 11.05 12.22 2.54
CA ILE A 361 11.45 12.48 3.93
C ILE A 361 12.93 12.89 3.99
N LEU A 362 13.77 12.49 3.03
CA LEU A 362 15.14 12.96 2.97
C LEU A 362 15.20 14.40 2.42
N PRO A 363 15.98 15.30 3.03
CA PRO A 363 16.14 16.66 2.55
C PRO A 363 16.80 16.69 1.18
N SER A 364 16.59 17.79 0.46
CA SER A 364 17.15 18.05 -0.85
C SER A 364 17.72 19.46 -0.85
N GLU A 365 18.97 19.61 -1.30
CA GLU A 365 19.64 20.91 -1.47
C GLU A 365 19.01 21.77 -2.59
N ARG A 366 17.96 21.31 -3.27
CA ARG A 366 17.45 21.88 -4.53
C ARG A 366 16.01 22.31 -4.43
N LYS A 367 15.72 23.50 -4.99
CA LYS A 367 14.35 23.93 -5.29
C LYS A 367 13.78 23.14 -6.47
N PRO A 368 12.53 22.65 -6.40
CA PRO A 368 11.88 21.95 -7.51
C PRO A 368 11.83 22.83 -8.76
N VAL A 369 12.62 22.48 -9.77
CA VAL A 369 12.76 23.30 -10.99
C VAL A 369 11.45 23.36 -11.78
N LYS A 370 10.61 22.32 -11.73
CA LYS A 370 9.32 22.24 -12.42
C LYS A 370 8.41 21.20 -11.76
N ILE A 371 7.77 21.52 -10.64
CA ILE A 371 6.41 20.98 -10.48
C ILE A 371 5.60 21.78 -11.49
N ILE A 372 5.19 21.15 -12.58
CA ILE A 372 4.14 21.69 -13.45
C ILE A 372 2.94 21.86 -12.52
N ARG A 373 2.76 23.08 -12.02
CA ARG A 373 1.52 23.54 -11.42
C ARG A 373 0.51 23.46 -12.54
N ASN A 374 -0.10 22.29 -12.72
CA ASN A 374 -1.38 22.24 -13.39
C ASN A 374 -2.35 22.95 -12.44
N ASP A 375 -2.48 24.25 -12.68
CA ASP A 375 -3.62 25.10 -12.42
C ASP A 375 -4.60 24.58 -11.36
N LYS A 376 -4.64 25.26 -10.20
CA LYS A 376 -5.71 25.24 -9.18
C LYS A 376 -5.72 24.15 -8.08
N LEU A 377 -4.61 23.47 -7.78
CA LEU A 377 -4.53 22.70 -6.53
C LEU A 377 -3.97 23.58 -5.40
N ASP A 378 -4.81 23.88 -4.40
CA ASP A 378 -4.41 24.52 -3.14
C ASP A 378 -3.26 23.73 -2.51
N PHE A 379 -2.27 24.42 -1.93
CA PHE A 379 -1.12 23.78 -1.26
C PHE A 379 -1.57 22.75 -0.21
N ILE A 380 -2.70 23.00 0.47
CA ILE A 380 -3.37 22.10 1.42
C ILE A 380 -3.82 20.77 0.79
N LYS A 381 -4.09 20.74 -0.52
CA LYS A 381 -4.48 19.53 -1.27
C LYS A 381 -3.28 18.65 -1.65
N LEU A 382 -2.04 19.07 -1.38
CA LEU A 382 -0.86 18.23 -1.54
C LEU A 382 -0.70 17.27 -0.35
N THR A 383 -0.21 16.07 -0.62
CA THR A 383 0.19 15.15 0.46
C THR A 383 1.39 15.73 1.22
N PRO A 384 1.52 15.56 2.55
CA PRO A 384 2.69 16.05 3.26
C PRO A 384 4.01 15.49 2.75
N LEU A 385 4.05 14.31 2.10
CA LEU A 385 5.24 13.88 1.36
C LEU A 385 5.60 14.85 0.23
N ALA A 386 4.61 15.26 -0.58
CA ALA A 386 4.81 16.25 -1.63
C ALA A 386 5.17 17.63 -1.07
N GLN A 387 4.64 18.01 0.09
CA GLN A 387 5.03 19.27 0.75
C GLN A 387 6.44 19.22 1.34
N LEU A 388 6.86 18.12 1.97
CA LEU A 388 8.23 17.95 2.47
C LEU A 388 9.28 18.07 1.36
N VAL A 389 8.96 17.52 0.18
CA VAL A 389 9.77 17.67 -1.03
C VAL A 389 9.92 19.14 -1.45
N LEU A 390 8.93 19.97 -1.14
CA LEU A 390 8.86 21.39 -1.50
C LEU A 390 9.50 22.32 -0.47
N LEU A 391 9.83 21.83 0.73
CA LEU A 391 10.40 22.65 1.78
C LEU A 391 11.83 23.10 1.43
N ASP A 392 12.10 24.39 1.61
CA ASP A 392 13.45 24.92 1.61
C ASP A 392 14.20 24.44 2.89
N LYS A 393 15.54 24.50 2.87
CA LYS A 393 16.34 24.26 4.09
C LYS A 393 15.95 25.32 5.14
N PRO A 394 15.46 24.93 6.32
CA PRO A 394 15.09 25.90 7.34
C PRO A 394 16.34 26.52 7.96
N ASP A 395 16.23 27.76 8.44
CA ASP A 395 17.26 28.36 9.28
C ASP A 395 17.19 27.72 10.68
N PHE A 396 18.03 26.72 10.93
CA PHE A 396 18.06 26.01 12.20
C PHE A 396 18.49 26.88 13.37
N SER A 397 19.07 28.07 13.15
CA SER A 397 19.43 28.97 14.25
C SER A 397 18.19 29.62 14.86
N SER A 398 17.20 29.97 14.04
CA SER A 398 16.00 30.71 14.45
C SER A 398 14.72 29.86 14.50
N SER A 399 14.65 28.76 13.74
CA SER A 399 13.42 27.98 13.58
C SER A 399 13.37 26.75 14.50
N LEU A 400 12.72 26.86 15.66
CA LEU A 400 12.40 25.70 16.52
C LEU A 400 11.60 24.64 15.73
N LYS A 401 10.61 25.09 14.96
CA LYS A 401 9.76 24.25 14.11
C LYS A 401 10.60 23.44 13.10
N GLY A 402 11.55 24.10 12.42
CA GLY A 402 12.45 23.46 11.46
C GLY A 402 13.38 22.44 12.12
N ARG A 403 13.94 22.75 13.31
CA ARG A 403 14.78 21.83 14.09
C ARG A 403 14.02 20.54 14.45
N LEU A 404 12.86 20.67 15.09
CA LEU A 404 12.05 19.52 15.52
C LEU A 404 11.50 18.72 14.34
N SER A 405 11.12 19.39 13.25
CA SER A 405 10.69 18.75 12.00
C SER A 405 11.81 17.88 11.40
N LEU A 406 13.07 18.35 11.38
CA LEU A 406 14.20 17.53 10.90
C LEU A 406 14.44 16.31 11.79
N ILE A 407 14.38 16.46 13.11
CA ILE A 407 14.54 15.35 14.06
C ILE A 407 13.43 14.31 13.86
N ARG A 408 12.19 14.76 13.64
CA ARG A 408 11.08 13.87 13.28
C ARG A 408 11.36 13.09 11.99
N ARG A 409 11.87 13.76 10.97
CA ARG A 409 12.26 13.11 9.70
C ARG A 409 13.32 12.03 9.95
N LEU A 410 14.28 12.28 10.84
CA LEU A 410 15.31 11.30 11.22
C LEU A 410 14.72 10.05 11.89
N GLN A 411 13.74 10.21 12.79
CA GLN A 411 12.99 9.07 13.36
C GLN A 411 12.33 8.23 12.26
N LEU A 412 11.63 8.88 11.32
CA LEU A 412 10.92 8.21 10.23
C LEU A 412 11.87 7.52 9.25
N ILE A 413 13.05 8.10 8.99
CA ILE A 413 14.11 7.47 8.20
C ILE A 413 14.57 6.19 8.89
N GLY A 414 14.86 6.24 10.19
CA GLY A 414 15.25 5.05 10.94
C GLY A 414 14.18 3.95 10.96
N GLU A 415 12.89 4.32 11.01
CA GLU A 415 11.76 3.39 10.90
C GLU A 415 11.70 2.72 9.51
N LEU A 416 11.95 3.48 8.43
CA LEU A 416 12.00 2.94 7.06
C LEU A 416 13.15 1.96 6.84
N PHE A 417 14.26 2.12 7.55
CA PHE A 417 15.41 1.20 7.50
C PHE A 417 15.28 0.01 8.47
N THR A 418 14.07 -0.53 8.63
CA THR A 418 13.79 -1.74 9.44
C THR A 418 13.37 -2.93 8.57
N LYS A 419 13.46 -4.15 9.12
CA LYS A 419 12.96 -5.36 8.43
C LYS A 419 11.46 -5.31 8.17
N LYS A 420 10.71 -4.58 8.99
CA LYS A 420 9.28 -4.33 8.79
C LYS A 420 9.03 -3.64 7.44
N HIS A 421 9.84 -2.65 7.07
CA HIS A 421 9.66 -1.87 5.85
C HIS A 421 10.46 -2.39 4.65
N LEU A 422 11.73 -2.76 4.80
CA LEU A 422 12.57 -3.22 3.67
C LEU A 422 12.68 -4.74 3.54
N GLY A 423 12.22 -5.52 4.53
CA GLY A 423 12.31 -6.98 4.48
C GLY A 423 13.71 -7.51 4.26
N ASP A 424 13.82 -8.44 3.32
CA ASP A 424 15.09 -9.05 2.92
C ASP A 424 15.96 -8.10 2.07
N GLU A 425 15.40 -7.01 1.51
CA GLU A 425 16.23 -6.00 0.86
C GLU A 425 17.06 -5.19 1.85
N LEU A 426 16.66 -5.13 3.12
CA LEU A 426 17.46 -4.51 4.16
C LEU A 426 18.86 -5.14 4.23
N ASP A 427 18.94 -6.46 4.03
CA ASP A 427 20.21 -7.20 4.04
C ASP A 427 21.07 -6.89 2.79
N LYS A 428 20.52 -6.23 1.76
CA LYS A 428 21.21 -5.82 0.53
C LYS A 428 21.63 -4.35 0.52
N VAL A 429 21.12 -3.53 1.44
CA VAL A 429 21.51 -2.12 1.57
C VAL A 429 23.01 -2.02 1.86
N THR A 430 23.74 -1.25 1.08
CA THR A 430 25.20 -1.08 1.18
C THR A 430 25.64 0.38 1.32
N TYR A 431 24.78 1.34 0.92
CA TYR A 431 25.08 2.78 0.87
C TYR A 431 24.84 3.53 2.19
N ILE A 432 24.39 2.82 3.23
CA ILE A 432 24.25 3.29 4.62
C ILE A 432 24.14 2.06 5.54
N ASN A 433 24.54 2.17 6.80
CA ASN A 433 24.28 1.10 7.78
C ASN A 433 22.92 1.31 8.48
N PRO A 434 21.92 0.45 8.24
CA PRO A 434 20.62 0.56 8.90
C PRO A 434 20.68 0.51 10.43
N LYS A 435 21.69 -0.19 11.01
CA LYS A 435 21.81 -0.37 12.46
C LYS A 435 21.85 0.97 13.20
N TYR A 436 22.66 1.92 12.71
CA TYR A 436 22.81 3.22 13.37
C TYR A 436 21.54 4.07 13.23
N LEU A 437 20.85 4.02 12.09
CA LEU A 437 19.58 4.71 11.91
C LEU A 437 18.48 4.15 12.82
N THR A 438 18.39 2.82 12.95
CA THR A 438 17.44 2.18 13.88
C THR A 438 17.78 2.51 15.33
N SER A 439 19.07 2.57 15.69
CA SER A 439 19.52 2.99 17.02
C SER A 439 19.07 4.42 17.35
N ILE A 440 19.31 5.36 16.43
CA ILE A 440 18.84 6.75 16.57
C ILE A 440 17.31 6.79 16.72
N ARG A 441 16.56 6.11 15.84
CA ARG A 441 15.09 6.04 15.91
C ARG A 441 14.63 5.54 17.28
N ASN A 442 15.20 4.45 17.78
CA ASN A 442 14.78 3.87 19.05
C ASN A 442 15.01 4.83 20.22
N ALA A 443 16.17 5.47 20.28
CA ALA A 443 16.48 6.44 21.34
C ALA A 443 15.61 7.70 21.25
N LEU A 444 15.29 8.18 20.03
CA LEU A 444 14.43 9.34 19.85
C LEU A 444 12.94 9.04 20.10
N CYS A 445 12.47 7.82 19.86
CA CYS A 445 11.10 7.41 20.15
C CYS A 445 10.90 7.10 21.64
N HIS A 446 11.82 6.33 22.22
CA HIS A 446 11.75 5.83 23.60
C HIS A 446 12.65 6.65 24.54
N ILE A 447 12.39 7.95 24.63
CA ILE A 447 13.20 8.85 25.47
C ILE A 447 13.06 8.52 26.95
N GLU A 448 11.96 7.92 27.37
CA GLU A 448 11.68 7.44 28.73
C GLU A 448 12.67 6.37 29.22
N ASP A 449 13.40 5.73 28.30
CA ASP A 449 14.41 4.70 28.59
C ASP A 449 15.86 5.23 28.40
N LEU A 450 16.05 6.56 28.32
CA LEU A 450 17.36 7.21 28.31
C LEU A 450 17.87 7.54 29.72
N LEU A 451 19.16 7.31 29.95
CA LEU A 451 19.84 7.67 31.22
C LEU A 451 20.10 9.18 31.37
N SER A 452 20.20 9.92 30.27
CA SER A 452 20.35 11.38 30.25
C SER A 452 19.63 11.95 29.03
N TYR A 453 19.15 13.20 29.16
CA TYR A 453 18.47 13.95 28.12
C TYR A 453 19.35 15.01 27.46
N ASP A 454 20.61 15.16 27.89
CA ASP A 454 21.51 16.22 27.42
C ASP A 454 21.73 16.17 25.90
N GLU A 455 21.89 14.98 25.33
CA GLU A 455 22.05 14.80 23.88
C GLU A 455 20.77 15.15 23.11
N ILE A 456 19.59 14.93 23.70
CA ILE A 456 18.31 15.36 23.10
C ILE A 456 18.20 16.89 23.15
N ASP A 457 18.56 17.49 24.28
CA ASP A 457 18.50 18.94 24.45
C ASP A 457 19.53 19.66 23.57
N ASP A 458 20.76 19.16 23.42
CA ASP A 458 21.75 19.69 22.48
C ASP A 458 21.25 19.58 21.04
N LEU A 459 20.71 18.43 20.64
CA LEU A 459 20.18 18.23 19.29
C LEU A 459 19.03 19.19 18.95
N GLU A 460 18.20 19.57 19.93
CA GLU A 460 17.03 20.43 19.73
C GLU A 460 17.33 21.93 19.83
N GLN A 461 18.43 22.31 20.49
CA GLN A 461 18.82 23.71 20.71
C GLN A 461 19.95 24.15 19.77
N ASN A 462 20.84 23.24 19.41
CA ASN A 462 22.06 23.56 18.66
C ASN A 462 21.85 23.40 17.15
N ALA A 463 22.00 24.51 16.43
CA ALA A 463 21.84 24.52 14.97
C ALA A 463 22.95 23.76 14.24
N TYR A 464 24.18 23.77 14.78
CA TYR A 464 25.36 23.26 14.06
C TYR A 464 25.31 21.74 13.79
N PRO A 465 25.02 20.86 14.78
CA PRO A 465 24.87 19.43 14.53
C PRO A 465 23.73 19.13 13.54
N LEU A 466 22.60 19.85 13.64
CA LEU A 466 21.46 19.67 12.74
C LEU A 466 21.79 20.08 11.31
N ASP A 467 22.55 21.14 11.10
CA ASP A 467 23.02 21.54 9.78
C ASP A 467 23.88 20.45 9.12
N GLN A 468 24.81 19.86 9.88
CA GLN A 468 25.65 18.77 9.37
C GLN A 468 24.83 17.51 9.07
N ILE A 469 23.90 17.15 9.96
CA ILE A 469 22.98 16.02 9.74
C ILE A 469 22.10 16.26 8.51
N TYR A 470 21.61 17.49 8.30
CA TYR A 470 20.84 17.84 7.10
C TYR A 470 21.64 17.59 5.82
N ASP A 471 22.92 17.98 5.81
CA ASP A 471 23.80 17.79 4.65
C ASP A 471 24.14 16.30 4.42
N GLU A 472 24.31 15.51 5.49
CA GLU A 472 24.44 14.04 5.43
C GLU A 472 23.18 13.37 4.87
N LEU A 473 22.01 13.77 5.35
CA LEU A 473 20.73 13.23 4.86
C LEU A 473 20.44 13.66 3.41
N SER A 474 20.90 14.84 3.00
CA SER A 474 20.82 15.30 1.59
C SER A 474 21.73 14.48 0.68
N ARG A 475 22.92 14.09 1.16
CA ARG A 475 23.79 13.11 0.47
C ARG A 475 23.15 11.73 0.39
N LEU A 476 22.53 11.26 1.48
CA LEU A 476 21.77 10.02 1.48
C LEU A 476 20.64 10.05 0.43
N ASN A 477 19.94 11.17 0.28
CA ASN A 477 18.92 11.35 -0.77
C ASN A 477 19.50 11.08 -2.18
N LYS A 478 20.65 11.69 -2.49
CA LYS A 478 21.36 11.47 -3.77
C LYS A 478 21.71 9.99 -3.99
N ASN A 479 22.12 9.26 -2.95
CA ASN A 479 22.42 7.83 -3.04
C ASN A 479 21.15 6.97 -3.19
N VAL A 480 20.05 7.34 -2.54
CA VAL A 480 18.75 6.67 -2.74
C VAL A 480 18.28 6.81 -4.20
N TYR A 481 18.46 7.96 -4.84
CA TYR A 481 18.18 8.11 -6.28
C TYR A 481 18.97 7.14 -7.17
N LYS A 482 20.25 6.91 -6.86
CA LYS A 482 21.08 5.93 -7.59
C LYS A 482 20.54 4.50 -7.42
N GLU A 483 20.10 4.14 -6.22
CA GLU A 483 19.49 2.83 -5.98
C GLU A 483 18.12 2.69 -6.65
N ILE A 484 17.33 3.76 -6.74
CA ILE A 484 16.09 3.77 -7.53
C ILE A 484 16.39 3.52 -9.01
N ILE A 485 17.43 4.15 -9.56
CA ILE A 485 17.86 3.93 -10.95
C ILE A 485 18.26 2.47 -11.16
N LYS A 486 19.11 1.92 -10.30
CA LYS A 486 19.54 0.52 -10.33
C LYS A 486 18.37 -0.46 -10.16
N PHE A 487 17.41 -0.12 -9.29
CA PHE A 487 16.19 -0.87 -9.12
C PHE A 487 15.35 -0.88 -10.41
N GLN A 488 15.04 0.31 -10.95
CA GLN A 488 14.16 0.42 -12.12
C GLN A 488 14.81 -0.11 -13.41
N SER A 489 16.14 -0.12 -13.49
CA SER A 489 16.91 -0.66 -14.63
C SER A 489 16.77 -2.18 -14.81
N GLN A 490 16.31 -2.91 -13.78
CA GLN A 490 16.07 -4.36 -13.86
C GLN A 490 14.77 -4.70 -14.61
N PHE A 491 13.95 -3.71 -14.95
CA PHE A 491 12.65 -3.91 -15.59
C PHE A 491 12.62 -3.32 -17.01
N PRO A 492 11.78 -3.88 -17.91
CA PRO A 492 11.60 -3.31 -19.24
C PRO A 492 10.96 -1.91 -19.17
N ARG A 493 11.00 -1.19 -20.28
CA ARG A 493 10.44 0.16 -20.38
C ARG A 493 8.93 0.15 -20.13
N TRP A 494 8.48 1.00 -19.21
CA TRP A 494 7.05 1.24 -18.98
C TRP A 494 6.44 2.01 -20.16
N ILE A 495 5.22 1.63 -20.55
CA ILE A 495 4.48 2.21 -21.67
C ILE A 495 3.35 3.13 -21.19
N ASN A 496 2.70 3.85 -22.10
CA ASN A 496 1.54 4.66 -21.77
C ASN A 496 0.29 3.79 -21.59
N THR A 497 -0.20 3.65 -20.36
CA THR A 497 -1.38 2.84 -20.01
C THR A 497 -2.71 3.59 -20.12
N LYS A 498 -2.70 4.88 -20.51
CA LYS A 498 -3.93 5.65 -20.78
C LYS A 498 -4.67 5.21 -22.06
N GLN A 499 -4.08 4.28 -22.82
CA GLN A 499 -4.69 3.68 -23.99
C GLN A 499 -5.64 2.52 -23.60
N PRO A 500 -6.50 2.02 -24.51
CA PRO A 500 -7.33 0.85 -24.24
C PRO A 500 -6.51 -0.36 -23.79
N TYR A 501 -7.09 -1.22 -22.93
CA TYR A 501 -6.45 -2.41 -22.34
C TYR A 501 -5.67 -3.26 -23.35
N SER A 502 -6.29 -3.55 -24.50
CA SER A 502 -5.69 -4.34 -25.59
C SER A 502 -4.38 -3.78 -26.15
N LYS A 503 -4.11 -2.47 -26.00
CA LYS A 503 -2.88 -1.84 -26.48
C LYS A 503 -1.72 -1.97 -25.51
N TRP A 504 -1.98 -2.07 -24.20
CA TRP A 504 -0.93 -2.08 -23.20
C TRP A 504 -0.72 -3.43 -22.50
N ILE A 505 -1.71 -4.34 -22.54
CA ILE A 505 -1.67 -5.63 -21.85
C ILE A 505 -0.35 -6.39 -22.07
N SER A 506 0.09 -6.58 -23.31
CA SER A 506 1.30 -7.36 -23.63
C SER A 506 2.56 -6.78 -22.99
N SER A 507 2.75 -5.45 -23.03
CA SER A 507 3.93 -4.81 -22.47
C SER A 507 3.94 -4.84 -20.94
N VAL A 508 2.77 -4.62 -20.30
CA VAL A 508 2.66 -4.72 -18.84
C VAL A 508 2.82 -6.16 -18.38
N SER A 509 2.36 -7.16 -19.14
CA SER A 509 2.63 -8.57 -18.88
C SER A 509 4.12 -8.89 -18.93
N THR A 510 4.88 -8.39 -19.92
CA THR A 510 6.34 -8.55 -19.93
C THR A 510 7.01 -7.92 -18.71
N TYR A 511 6.52 -6.74 -18.28
CA TYR A 511 6.98 -6.10 -17.06
C TYR A 511 6.65 -6.91 -15.80
N TRP A 512 5.47 -7.54 -15.76
CA TRP A 512 5.04 -8.40 -14.67
C TRP A 512 5.91 -9.66 -14.56
N GLU A 513 6.22 -10.33 -15.67
CA GLU A 513 7.13 -11.49 -15.68
C GLU A 513 8.53 -11.10 -15.16
N ALA A 514 9.09 -9.98 -15.63
CA ALA A 514 10.35 -9.45 -15.09
C ALA A 514 10.25 -9.15 -13.57
N THR A 515 9.09 -8.69 -13.10
CA THR A 515 8.84 -8.47 -11.66
C THR A 515 8.88 -9.79 -10.88
N LYS A 516 8.23 -10.85 -11.37
CA LYS A 516 8.30 -12.16 -10.74
C LYS A 516 9.72 -12.73 -10.69
N GLU A 517 10.50 -12.54 -11.76
CA GLU A 517 11.91 -12.96 -11.79
C GLU A 517 12.76 -12.26 -10.73
N VAL A 518 12.64 -10.93 -10.60
CA VAL A 518 13.41 -10.15 -9.61
C VAL A 518 13.07 -10.55 -8.16
N TYR A 519 11.80 -10.85 -7.89
CA TYR A 519 11.33 -11.22 -6.55
C TYR A 519 11.20 -12.72 -6.33
N ARG A 520 11.68 -13.54 -7.26
CA ARG A 520 11.70 -14.98 -7.08
C ARG A 520 12.52 -15.29 -5.82
N PRO A 521 12.02 -16.14 -4.90
CA PRO A 521 12.76 -16.52 -3.72
C PRO A 521 14.10 -17.11 -4.15
N LYS A 522 15.21 -16.60 -3.58
CA LYS A 522 16.51 -17.26 -3.76
C LYS A 522 16.41 -18.62 -3.07
N SER A 523 16.73 -19.69 -3.78
CA SER A 523 16.65 -21.06 -3.27
C SER A 523 17.35 -21.15 -1.91
N THR A 524 16.57 -21.30 -0.84
CA THR A 524 17.09 -21.84 0.41
C THR A 524 17.62 -23.24 0.14
N PHE A 525 18.58 -23.69 0.94
CA PHE A 525 19.07 -25.07 0.82
C PHE A 525 17.90 -26.05 0.96
N ASP A 526 17.50 -26.66 -0.14
CA ASP A 526 16.41 -27.62 -0.17
C ASP A 526 16.94 -28.97 0.34
N ASN A 527 16.56 -29.32 1.57
CA ASN A 527 16.98 -30.57 2.19
C ASN A 527 16.41 -31.81 1.49
N GLU A 528 15.29 -31.67 0.78
CA GLU A 528 14.57 -32.75 0.11
C GLU A 528 15.03 -32.94 -1.33
N GLN A 529 15.49 -31.86 -1.97
CA GLN A 529 15.99 -31.87 -3.35
C GLN A 529 17.52 -31.83 -3.50
N TYR A 530 18.28 -32.00 -2.42
CA TYR A 530 19.74 -31.96 -2.49
C TYR A 530 20.31 -33.07 -3.39
N CYS A 531 20.97 -32.67 -4.47
CA CYS A 531 21.72 -33.57 -5.36
C CYS A 531 23.23 -33.29 -5.21
N PRO A 532 24.03 -34.22 -4.67
CA PRO A 532 25.46 -33.99 -4.50
C PRO A 532 26.24 -34.02 -5.83
N ASN A 533 25.63 -34.49 -6.93
CA ASN A 533 26.26 -34.62 -8.25
C ASN A 533 27.61 -35.36 -8.22
N THR A 534 27.75 -36.30 -7.29
CA THR A 534 28.91 -37.17 -7.13
C THR A 534 28.44 -38.54 -6.68
N ASN A 535 29.22 -39.55 -7.04
CA ASN A 535 28.97 -40.93 -6.64
C ASN A 535 28.99 -41.07 -5.11
N LEU A 536 27.98 -41.75 -4.57
CA LEU A 536 27.82 -42.00 -3.14
C LEU A 536 28.62 -43.22 -2.65
N LEU A 537 29.05 -44.05 -3.59
CA LEU A 537 29.84 -45.27 -3.40
C LEU A 537 30.91 -45.39 -4.50
N ALA A 538 31.86 -46.31 -4.34
CA ALA A 538 32.81 -46.59 -5.41
C ALA A 538 32.10 -47.19 -6.63
N GLU A 539 32.61 -46.94 -7.84
CA GLU A 539 31.98 -47.39 -9.09
C GLU A 539 31.83 -48.93 -9.15
N SER A 540 32.77 -49.67 -8.56
CA SER A 540 32.70 -51.12 -8.39
C SER A 540 31.54 -51.56 -7.50
N GLU A 541 31.22 -50.81 -6.44
CA GLU A 541 30.09 -51.08 -5.54
C GLU A 541 28.75 -50.68 -6.17
N ILE A 542 28.71 -49.59 -6.93
CA ILE A 542 27.53 -49.19 -7.72
C ILE A 542 27.21 -50.29 -8.72
N ASN A 543 28.19 -50.74 -9.50
CA ASN A 543 28.03 -51.85 -10.45
C ASN A 543 27.62 -53.15 -9.74
N PHE A 544 28.18 -53.43 -8.56
CA PHE A 544 27.80 -54.58 -7.73
C PHE A 544 26.31 -54.55 -7.33
N ILE A 545 25.76 -53.38 -7.01
CA ILE A 545 24.34 -53.19 -6.71
C ILE A 545 23.50 -53.35 -7.98
N LEU A 546 23.85 -52.61 -9.04
CA LEU A 546 23.05 -52.54 -10.27
C LEU A 546 22.94 -53.89 -10.99
N CYS A 547 23.99 -54.73 -10.97
CA CYS A 547 23.94 -56.06 -11.60
C CYS A 547 23.07 -57.08 -10.84
N ARG A 548 22.53 -56.72 -9.67
CA ARG A 548 21.70 -57.58 -8.79
C ARG A 548 20.26 -57.09 -8.66
N LEU A 549 19.91 -56.04 -9.38
CA LEU A 549 18.56 -55.50 -9.50
C LEU A 549 17.95 -55.96 -10.83
N LYS A 550 16.63 -56.14 -10.84
CA LYS A 550 15.85 -56.37 -12.08
C LYS A 550 15.95 -55.14 -12.98
N ASP A 551 16.00 -55.36 -14.30
CA ASP A 551 15.98 -54.27 -15.27
C ASP A 551 14.63 -53.53 -15.25
N GLY A 552 14.67 -52.21 -15.47
CA GLY A 552 13.50 -51.34 -15.46
C GLY A 552 13.76 -49.99 -14.79
N GLU A 553 12.71 -49.17 -14.72
CA GLU A 553 12.73 -47.77 -14.26
C GLU A 553 13.30 -47.62 -12.83
N TYR A 554 13.06 -48.58 -11.94
CA TYR A 554 13.59 -48.57 -10.58
C TYR A 554 15.12 -48.75 -10.50
N LYS A 555 15.71 -49.57 -11.37
CA LYS A 555 17.16 -49.76 -11.43
C LYS A 555 17.86 -48.50 -11.91
N GLU A 556 17.26 -47.83 -12.91
CA GLU A 556 17.73 -46.55 -13.40
C GLU A 556 17.64 -45.46 -12.32
N LYS A 557 16.52 -45.41 -11.59
CA LYS A 557 16.35 -44.50 -10.45
C LYS A 557 17.39 -44.75 -9.34
N ILE A 558 17.65 -46.01 -8.97
CA ILE A 558 18.70 -46.34 -7.99
C ILE A 558 20.09 -45.97 -8.52
N SER A 559 20.36 -46.16 -9.81
CA SER A 559 21.61 -45.72 -10.45
C SER A 559 21.79 -44.20 -10.32
N GLN A 560 20.76 -43.43 -10.68
CA GLN A 560 20.76 -41.96 -10.56
C GLN A 560 20.95 -41.50 -9.10
N MET A 561 20.32 -42.18 -8.13
CA MET A 561 20.51 -41.91 -6.70
C MET A 561 21.94 -42.19 -6.24
N LEU A 562 22.52 -43.32 -6.65
CA LEU A 562 23.89 -43.71 -6.28
C LEU A 562 24.94 -42.82 -6.95
N ASN A 563 24.65 -42.28 -8.14
CA ASN A 563 25.48 -41.30 -8.83
C ASN A 563 25.24 -39.87 -8.32
N GLY A 564 24.28 -39.67 -7.42
CA GLY A 564 23.98 -38.38 -6.82
C GLY A 564 23.31 -37.36 -7.74
N THR A 565 22.77 -37.79 -8.88
CA THR A 565 22.07 -36.91 -9.85
C THR A 565 20.64 -36.60 -9.42
N ILE A 566 20.05 -37.44 -8.57
CA ILE A 566 18.75 -37.20 -7.91
C ILE A 566 18.87 -37.40 -6.39
N PRO A 567 17.94 -36.87 -5.58
CA PRO A 567 17.99 -36.99 -4.12
C PRO A 567 17.92 -38.45 -3.66
N PHE A 568 18.76 -38.82 -2.69
CA PHE A 568 18.78 -40.19 -2.17
C PHE A 568 17.60 -40.43 -1.22
N ARG A 569 16.68 -41.30 -1.62
CA ARG A 569 15.61 -41.83 -0.77
C ARG A 569 15.96 -43.22 -0.26
N GLN A 570 15.82 -43.43 1.05
CA GLN A 570 16.04 -44.76 1.59
C GLN A 570 14.94 -45.70 1.10
N THR A 571 15.32 -46.80 0.44
CA THR A 571 14.38 -47.81 -0.08
C THR A 571 13.70 -48.52 1.08
N ASP A 572 12.36 -48.70 1.01
CA ASP A 572 11.62 -49.40 2.05
C ASP A 572 12.00 -50.89 2.08
N ASN A 573 12.00 -51.47 3.27
CA ASN A 573 12.26 -52.90 3.50
C ASN A 573 11.23 -53.80 2.82
N LYS A 574 10.03 -53.28 2.56
CA LYS A 574 8.96 -53.99 1.85
C LYS A 574 9.13 -53.92 0.33
N GLU A 575 9.76 -52.87 -0.19
CA GLU A 575 9.98 -52.65 -1.62
C GLU A 575 11.23 -53.37 -2.14
N LEU A 576 12.28 -53.44 -1.32
CA LEU A 576 13.57 -54.02 -1.71
C LEU A 576 13.47 -55.47 -2.25
N PRO A 577 12.67 -56.40 -1.67
CA PRO A 577 12.52 -57.75 -2.20
C PRO A 577 11.86 -57.82 -3.59
N LEU A 578 11.06 -56.80 -3.97
CA LEU A 578 10.33 -56.79 -5.24
C LEU A 578 11.26 -56.47 -6.43
N ILE A 579 12.31 -55.67 -6.18
CA ILE A 579 13.22 -55.12 -7.19
C ILE A 579 14.55 -55.87 -7.33
N VAL A 580 14.88 -56.76 -6.38
CA VAL A 580 16.10 -57.60 -6.41
C VAL A 580 15.90 -58.78 -7.38
N SER A 581 16.95 -59.16 -8.12
CA SER A 581 16.91 -60.31 -9.03
C SER A 581 16.70 -61.65 -8.29
N GLU A 582 16.06 -62.62 -8.95
CA GLU A 582 15.73 -63.91 -8.34
C GLU A 582 16.96 -64.64 -7.76
N GLY A 583 16.81 -65.26 -6.59
CA GLY A 583 17.89 -65.97 -5.89
C GLY A 583 18.82 -65.10 -5.03
N ILE A 584 18.69 -63.77 -5.07
CA ILE A 584 19.53 -62.85 -4.28
C ILE A 584 18.82 -62.43 -3.00
N LYS A 585 19.49 -62.60 -1.85
CA LYS A 585 18.97 -62.14 -0.56
C LYS A 585 18.99 -60.60 -0.49
N PRO A 586 17.86 -59.90 -0.24
CA PRO A 586 17.81 -58.43 -0.20
C PRO A 586 18.80 -57.77 0.78
N LYS A 587 19.17 -58.48 1.85
CA LYS A 587 20.17 -58.05 2.84
C LYS A 587 21.55 -57.74 2.22
N ILE A 588 21.89 -58.37 1.09
CA ILE A 588 23.17 -58.17 0.38
C ILE A 588 23.25 -56.76 -0.22
N ILE A 589 22.17 -56.27 -0.83
CA ILE A 589 22.10 -54.93 -1.42
C ILE A 589 21.83 -53.85 -0.36
N ARG A 590 21.09 -54.21 0.69
CA ARG A 590 20.72 -53.28 1.76
C ARG A 590 21.91 -52.63 2.46
N LYS A 591 22.97 -53.39 2.75
CA LYS A 591 24.16 -52.86 3.45
C LYS A 591 24.85 -51.75 2.64
N PRO A 592 25.22 -51.97 1.35
CA PRO A 592 25.72 -50.91 0.48
C PRO A 592 24.79 -49.69 0.38
N LEU A 593 23.48 -49.89 0.23
CA LEU A 593 22.51 -48.78 0.20
C LEU A 593 22.47 -47.97 1.51
N GLN A 594 22.68 -48.61 2.66
CA GLN A 594 22.82 -47.92 3.94
C GLN A 594 24.11 -47.10 4.04
N VAL A 595 25.20 -47.58 3.43
CA VAL A 595 26.45 -46.82 3.32
C VAL A 595 26.24 -45.60 2.42
N ALA A 596 25.61 -45.78 1.24
CA ALA A 596 25.24 -44.68 0.35
C ALA A 596 24.37 -43.63 1.06
N ALA A 597 23.38 -44.06 1.84
CA ALA A 597 22.53 -43.17 2.64
C ALA A 597 23.32 -42.36 3.67
N LYS A 598 24.32 -42.96 4.33
CA LYS A 598 25.22 -42.26 5.26
C LYS A 598 26.11 -41.25 4.53
N THR A 599 26.69 -41.64 3.39
CA THR A 599 27.49 -40.75 2.55
C THR A 599 26.67 -39.55 2.06
N TYR A 600 25.46 -39.78 1.56
CA TYR A 600 24.53 -38.73 1.15
C TYR A 600 24.23 -37.76 2.29
N ASN A 601 23.87 -38.27 3.48
CA ASN A 601 23.58 -37.42 4.64
C ASN A 601 24.80 -36.60 5.08
N ARG A 602 26.01 -37.18 5.01
CA ARG A 602 27.27 -36.46 5.29
C ARG A 602 27.47 -35.32 4.29
N LEU A 603 27.41 -35.61 2.98
CA LEU A 603 27.58 -34.61 1.93
C LEU A 603 26.53 -33.50 2.02
N ARG A 604 25.27 -33.86 2.31
CA ARG A 604 24.18 -32.90 2.54
C ARG A 604 24.50 -31.95 3.70
N LYS A 605 24.96 -32.49 4.83
CA LYS A 605 25.34 -31.69 6.01
C LYS A 605 26.56 -30.80 5.71
N GLU A 606 27.55 -31.30 4.99
CA GLU A 606 28.72 -30.52 4.55
C GLU A 606 28.33 -29.37 3.64
N ALA A 607 27.46 -29.60 2.64
CA ALA A 607 26.94 -28.57 1.75
C ALA A 607 26.13 -27.50 2.52
N GLN A 608 25.30 -27.93 3.48
CA GLN A 608 24.55 -27.01 4.35
C GLN A 608 25.49 -26.12 5.19
N ILE A 609 26.55 -26.69 5.78
CA ILE A 609 27.57 -25.95 6.54
C ILE A 609 28.34 -24.99 5.63
N ALA A 610 28.72 -25.43 4.42
CA ALA A 610 29.43 -24.61 3.45
C ALA A 610 28.60 -23.39 3.02
N LEU A 611 27.31 -23.59 2.71
CA LEU A 611 26.39 -22.50 2.38
C LEU A 611 26.20 -21.53 3.55
N ALA A 612 26.06 -22.06 4.78
CA ALA A 612 25.96 -21.24 5.98
C ALA A 612 27.23 -20.40 6.20
N LYS A 613 28.42 -20.98 5.99
CA LYS A 613 29.72 -20.27 6.07
C LYS A 613 29.81 -19.17 5.01
N GLN A 614 29.47 -19.47 3.75
CA GLN A 614 29.45 -18.50 2.66
C GLN A 614 28.48 -17.34 2.96
N THR A 615 27.30 -17.65 3.49
CA THR A 615 26.30 -16.66 3.88
C THR A 615 26.82 -15.75 5.01
N ARG A 616 27.48 -16.32 6.02
CA ARG A 616 28.10 -15.55 7.12
C ARG A 616 29.21 -14.63 6.59
N MET A 617 30.10 -15.13 5.74
CA MET A 617 31.17 -14.32 5.14
C MET A 617 30.60 -13.16 4.32
N ARG A 618 29.57 -13.42 3.49
CA ARG A 618 28.89 -12.37 2.73
C ARG A 618 28.26 -11.30 3.63
N LYS A 619 27.62 -11.71 4.72
CA LYS A 619 27.04 -10.77 5.70
C LYS A 619 28.12 -9.92 6.37
N ALA A 620 29.25 -10.52 6.76
CA ALA A 620 30.38 -9.80 7.35
C ALA A 620 30.98 -8.77 6.38
N GLU A 621 31.12 -9.12 5.10
CA GLU A 621 31.63 -8.19 4.08
C GLU A 621 30.67 -7.02 3.85
N ILE A 622 29.37 -7.28 3.75
CA ILE A 622 28.35 -6.22 3.64
C ILE A 622 28.42 -5.28 4.85
N GLU A 623 28.58 -5.84 6.06
CA GLU A 623 28.69 -5.03 7.28
C GLU A 623 29.98 -4.19 7.32
N ARG A 624 31.10 -4.73 6.82
CA ARG A 624 32.35 -3.98 6.64
C ARG A 624 32.16 -2.78 5.69
N ILE A 625 31.53 -3.00 4.54
CA ILE A 625 31.23 -1.94 3.56
C ILE A 625 30.34 -0.87 4.20
N ARG A 626 29.27 -1.28 4.89
CA ARG A 626 28.35 -0.37 5.58
C ARG A 626 29.07 0.52 6.60
N ASN A 627 29.96 -0.05 7.39
CA ASN A 627 30.69 0.72 8.40
C ASN A 627 31.71 1.69 7.78
N ALA A 628 32.36 1.29 6.68
CA ALA A 628 33.23 2.19 5.93
C ALA A 628 32.45 3.37 5.32
N GLU A 629 31.27 3.11 4.75
CA GLU A 629 30.37 4.14 4.21
C GLU A 629 29.89 5.12 5.31
N MET A 630 29.54 4.61 6.50
CA MET A 630 29.19 5.47 7.64
C MET A 630 30.33 6.40 8.05
N GLN A 631 31.56 5.89 8.12
CA GLN A 631 32.73 6.70 8.48
C GLN A 631 33.06 7.74 7.40
N ALA A 632 32.94 7.38 6.13
CA ALA A 632 33.33 8.24 5.01
C ALA A 632 32.27 9.31 4.69
N LEU A 633 30.98 8.95 4.70
CA LEU A 633 29.92 9.80 4.19
C LEU A 633 28.96 10.32 5.27
N TYR A 634 28.86 9.65 6.43
CA TYR A 634 27.88 9.96 7.48
C TYR A 634 28.48 10.05 8.91
N PRO A 635 29.60 10.78 9.12
CA PRO A 635 30.27 10.84 10.41
C PRO A 635 29.42 11.42 11.56
N GLU A 636 28.58 12.42 11.31
CA GLU A 636 27.75 13.02 12.36
C GLU A 636 26.57 12.12 12.76
N LEU A 637 25.94 11.42 11.81
CA LEU A 637 24.96 10.38 12.12
C LEU A 637 25.59 9.23 12.92
N LEU A 638 26.81 8.80 12.57
CA LEU A 638 27.53 7.77 13.31
C LEU A 638 27.82 8.22 14.76
N LYS A 639 28.27 9.47 14.94
CA LYS A 639 28.55 10.06 16.25
C LYS A 639 27.28 10.18 17.11
N LEU A 640 26.19 10.70 16.54
CA LEU A 640 24.90 10.79 17.21
C LEU A 640 24.40 9.40 17.64
N SER A 641 24.42 8.42 16.73
CA SER A 641 24.00 7.05 17.04
C SER A 641 24.84 6.44 18.17
N THR A 642 26.16 6.63 18.14
CA THR A 642 27.05 6.04 19.15
C THR A 642 26.77 6.62 20.53
N ARG A 643 26.56 7.95 20.63
CA ARG A 643 26.21 8.61 21.89
C ARG A 643 24.85 8.13 22.42
N LEU A 644 23.83 8.11 21.56
CA LEU A 644 22.50 7.62 21.94
C LEU A 644 22.50 6.15 22.35
N GLU A 645 23.26 5.27 21.67
CA GLU A 645 23.39 3.84 22.03
C GLU A 645 24.02 3.65 23.43
N THR A 646 24.90 4.56 23.86
CA THR A 646 25.45 4.52 25.22
C THR A 646 24.43 4.88 26.30
N LEU A 647 23.47 5.76 25.98
CA LEU A 647 22.44 6.26 26.89
C LEU A 647 21.18 5.41 26.92
N TYR A 648 20.84 4.75 25.81
CA TYR A 648 19.61 3.97 25.67
C TYR A 648 19.67 2.65 26.43
N ARG A 649 18.73 2.44 27.35
CA ARG A 649 18.66 1.27 28.25
C ARG A 649 17.23 0.74 28.34
N PRO A 650 16.72 0.07 27.29
CA PRO A 650 15.34 -0.38 27.27
C PRO A 650 15.02 -1.30 28.44
N GLY A 651 13.90 -1.03 29.13
CA GLY A 651 13.43 -1.84 30.25
C GLY A 651 14.29 -1.76 31.53
N HIS A 652 15.19 -0.79 31.65
CA HIS A 652 15.90 -0.58 32.91
C HIS A 652 14.97 -0.02 33.99
N TYR A 653 15.28 -0.35 35.25
CA TYR A 653 14.58 0.23 36.38
C TYR A 653 15.06 1.66 36.60
N ILE A 654 14.12 2.61 36.62
CA ILE A 654 14.44 3.99 36.96
C ILE A 654 14.53 4.17 38.47
N ASN A 655 15.54 4.88 38.94
CA ASN A 655 15.66 5.32 40.33
C ASN A 655 14.93 6.67 40.56
N ARG A 656 14.95 7.19 41.79
CA ARG A 656 14.25 8.45 42.12
C ARG A 656 14.80 9.64 41.32
N ASP A 657 16.12 9.75 41.20
CA ASP A 657 16.77 10.87 40.51
C ASP A 657 16.48 10.82 39.00
N GLU A 658 16.48 9.62 38.42
CA GLU A 658 16.07 9.38 37.02
C GLU A 658 14.58 9.68 36.81
N ALA A 659 13.71 9.36 37.77
CA ALA A 659 12.29 9.72 37.70
C ALA A 659 12.09 11.25 37.75
N ILE A 660 12.87 11.96 38.57
CA ILE A 660 12.87 13.43 38.61
C ILE A 660 13.41 14.00 37.28
N ALA A 661 14.46 13.43 36.71
CA ALA A 661 14.99 13.83 35.42
C ALA A 661 13.96 13.61 34.29
N LEU A 662 13.31 12.45 34.25
CA LEU A 662 12.22 12.14 33.33
C LEU A 662 11.05 13.12 33.47
N PHE A 663 10.75 13.55 34.70
CA PHE A 663 9.75 14.56 34.97
C PHE A 663 10.12 15.95 34.46
N ASN A 664 11.38 16.35 34.63
CA ASN A 664 11.88 17.60 34.04
C ASN A 664 11.87 17.54 32.52
N CYS A 665 12.19 16.37 31.94
CA CYS A 665 12.06 16.13 30.51
C CYS A 665 10.60 16.30 30.07
N PHE A 666 9.64 15.70 30.77
CA PHE A 666 8.20 15.85 30.50
C PHE A 666 7.76 17.31 30.43
N LYS A 667 8.16 18.11 31.43
CA LYS A 667 7.92 19.55 31.43
C LYS A 667 8.52 20.25 30.22
N SER A 668 9.78 19.96 29.92
CA SER A 668 10.48 20.52 28.74
C SER A 668 9.71 20.24 27.45
N ARG A 669 9.19 19.01 27.26
CA ARG A 669 8.38 18.64 26.09
C ARG A 669 7.09 19.45 26.00
N ILE A 670 6.35 19.60 27.10
CA ILE A 670 5.09 20.35 27.14
C ILE A 670 5.31 21.86 26.92
N ILE A 671 6.40 22.41 27.48
CA ILE A 671 6.80 23.81 27.26
C ILE A 671 7.12 24.05 25.79
N LYS A 672 7.97 23.21 25.18
CA LYS A 672 8.33 23.29 23.75
C LYS A 672 7.11 23.12 22.86
N LEU A 673 6.16 22.25 23.22
CA LEU A 673 4.91 22.08 22.47
C LEU A 673 4.08 23.36 22.48
N ARG A 674 3.92 24.02 23.64
CA ARG A 674 3.21 25.31 23.70
C ARG A 674 3.95 26.40 22.92
N GLU A 675 5.27 26.49 23.08
CA GLU A 675 6.12 27.45 22.36
C GLU A 675 5.99 27.30 20.85
N LEU A 676 5.93 26.07 20.33
CA LEU A 676 5.75 25.76 18.91
C LEU A 676 4.47 26.41 18.33
N PHE A 677 3.36 26.38 19.07
CA PHE A 677 2.10 26.98 18.65
C PHE A 677 2.09 28.49 18.81
N VAL A 678 2.70 29.01 19.87
CA VAL A 678 2.90 30.46 20.06
C VAL A 678 3.70 31.04 18.90
N LEU A 679 4.83 30.41 18.53
CA LEU A 679 5.66 30.80 17.38
C LEU A 679 4.92 30.66 16.04
N SER A 680 3.90 29.82 15.98
CA SER A 680 3.06 29.64 14.80
C SER A 680 1.83 30.59 14.80
N GLY A 681 1.70 31.47 15.80
CA GLY A 681 0.65 32.49 15.87
C GLY A 681 -0.55 32.16 16.76
N LEU A 682 -0.50 31.07 17.54
CA LEU A 682 -1.58 30.67 18.45
C LEU A 682 -1.11 30.66 19.91
N ASP A 683 -1.45 31.74 20.63
CA ASP A 683 -1.08 31.90 22.04
C ASP A 683 -2.21 31.49 22.99
N PHE A 684 -2.06 30.30 23.58
CA PHE A 684 -2.96 29.76 24.60
C PHE A 684 -3.00 30.57 25.91
N ALA A 685 -2.13 31.57 26.10
CA ALA A 685 -2.20 32.48 27.25
C ALA A 685 -3.29 33.55 27.10
N ILE A 686 -3.64 33.89 25.85
CA ILE A 686 -4.64 34.89 25.53
C ILE A 686 -6.00 34.17 25.55
N LYS A 687 -6.90 34.56 26.45
CA LYS A 687 -8.25 33.97 26.65
C LYS A 687 -9.23 34.26 25.51
N GLU A 688 -8.78 34.20 24.27
CA GLU A 688 -9.70 34.11 23.12
C GLU A 688 -10.23 32.67 23.00
N ASP A 689 -11.33 32.50 22.26
CA ASP A 689 -12.04 31.22 22.04
C ASP A 689 -11.20 30.23 21.20
N ILE A 690 -9.98 29.89 21.65
CA ILE A 690 -9.13 28.89 21.02
C ILE A 690 -9.83 27.52 21.14
N SER A 691 -10.02 26.86 20.00
CA SER A 691 -10.65 25.54 19.92
C SER A 691 -9.70 24.48 19.37
N SER A 692 -10.04 23.20 19.57
CA SER A 692 -9.34 22.08 18.94
C SER A 692 -9.38 22.14 17.41
N ASP A 693 -10.41 22.75 16.83
CA ASP A 693 -10.55 22.95 15.38
C ASP A 693 -9.53 23.95 14.83
N MET A 694 -9.21 25.01 15.58
CA MET A 694 -8.15 25.96 15.20
C MET A 694 -6.77 25.28 15.20
N VAL A 695 -6.48 24.47 16.22
CA VAL A 695 -5.25 23.65 16.27
C VAL A 695 -5.17 22.72 15.06
N ALA A 696 -6.29 22.08 14.71
CA ALA A 696 -6.36 21.21 13.55
C ALA A 696 -6.12 21.95 12.23
N GLN A 697 -6.69 23.15 12.04
CA GLN A 697 -6.45 23.98 10.87
C GLN A 697 -4.96 24.34 10.70
N MET A 698 -4.27 24.67 11.79
CA MET A 698 -2.83 24.98 11.75
C MET A 698 -1.98 23.76 11.38
N ILE A 699 -2.22 22.61 12.02
CA ILE A 699 -1.51 21.37 11.72
C ILE A 699 -1.76 20.91 10.27
N VAL A 700 -2.97 21.14 9.77
CA VAL A 700 -3.36 20.81 8.39
C VAL A 700 -2.81 21.78 7.35
N SER A 701 -2.34 22.96 7.73
CA SER A 701 -1.81 23.95 6.77
C SER A 701 -0.28 24.02 6.77
N ASP A 702 0.37 23.49 7.80
CA ASP A 702 1.82 23.57 8.00
C ASP A 702 2.44 22.19 8.30
N VAL A 703 3.09 21.60 7.29
CA VAL A 703 3.74 20.29 7.41
C VAL A 703 4.90 20.27 8.42
N GLU A 704 5.62 21.38 8.61
CA GLU A 704 6.70 21.42 9.61
C GLU A 704 6.12 21.45 11.02
N LEU A 705 5.02 22.19 11.23
CA LEU A 705 4.29 22.21 12.50
C LEU A 705 3.70 20.83 12.82
N LEU A 706 3.10 20.15 11.82
CA LEU A 706 2.65 18.77 11.95
C LEU A 706 3.79 17.86 12.42
N PHE A 707 4.94 17.89 11.73
CA PHE A 707 6.06 16.99 12.05
C PHE A 707 6.66 17.29 13.43
N ALA A 708 6.91 18.56 13.74
CA ALA A 708 7.38 18.98 15.06
C ALA A 708 6.40 18.57 16.18
N SER A 709 5.09 18.71 15.95
CA SER A 709 4.06 18.32 16.91
C SER A 709 4.03 16.79 17.11
N THR A 710 4.11 16.00 16.04
CA THR A 710 4.12 14.53 16.15
C THR A 710 5.35 14.00 16.90
N TYR A 711 6.50 14.66 16.76
CA TYR A 711 7.71 14.35 17.51
C TYR A 711 7.52 14.53 19.02
N LEU A 712 7.07 15.72 19.44
CA LEU A 712 6.87 16.03 20.85
C LEU A 712 5.73 15.20 21.46
N VAL A 713 4.60 15.09 20.77
CA VAL A 713 3.43 14.36 21.29
C VAL A 713 3.71 12.86 21.42
N GLY A 714 4.42 12.25 20.47
CA GLY A 714 4.82 10.84 20.59
C GLY A 714 5.64 10.59 21.87
N GLN A 715 6.64 11.44 22.11
CA GLN A 715 7.48 11.40 23.31
C GLN A 715 6.68 11.67 24.60
N ILE A 716 5.78 12.66 24.60
CA ILE A 716 4.90 12.96 25.72
C ILE A 716 4.07 11.74 26.09
N ILE A 717 3.49 11.05 25.11
CA ILE A 717 2.66 9.86 25.34
C ILE A 717 3.50 8.73 25.96
N GLU A 718 4.73 8.51 25.49
CA GLU A 718 5.60 7.49 26.08
C GLU A 718 6.00 7.80 27.52
N ILE A 719 6.32 9.07 27.83
CA ILE A 719 6.59 9.48 29.20
C ILE A 719 5.35 9.28 30.09
N VAL A 720 4.16 9.67 29.61
CA VAL A 720 2.91 9.46 30.36
C VAL A 720 2.66 7.97 30.59
N ASN A 721 2.87 7.13 29.57
CA ASN A 721 2.77 5.67 29.69
C ASN A 721 3.73 5.12 30.77
N LYS A 722 4.98 5.59 30.78
CA LYS A 722 5.95 5.25 31.82
C LYS A 722 5.46 5.69 33.20
N PHE A 723 4.94 6.91 33.35
CA PHE A 723 4.39 7.40 34.62
C PHE A 723 3.14 6.65 35.08
N VAL A 724 2.28 6.19 34.17
CA VAL A 724 1.17 5.27 34.49
C VAL A 724 1.72 3.98 35.07
N SER A 725 2.74 3.37 34.44
CA SER A 725 3.36 2.13 34.93
C SER A 725 4.03 2.26 36.30
N LEU A 726 4.38 3.49 36.69
CA LEU A 726 5.00 3.81 37.97
C LEU A 726 4.01 4.40 38.99
N ASN A 727 2.73 4.52 38.62
CA ASN A 727 1.67 5.13 39.42
C ASN A 727 1.96 6.59 39.85
N ILE A 728 2.76 7.34 39.07
CA ILE A 728 3.14 8.73 39.35
C ILE A 728 2.08 9.71 38.79
N ILE A 729 1.50 9.39 37.64
CA ILE A 729 0.61 10.31 36.90
C ILE A 729 -0.66 10.71 37.68
N ASN A 730 -1.11 9.83 38.59
CA ASN A 730 -2.33 10.00 39.38
C ASN A 730 -2.23 11.16 40.38
N GLU A 731 -1.02 11.55 40.78
CA GLU A 731 -0.78 12.69 41.67
C GLU A 731 -0.83 14.04 40.95
N MET A 732 -0.82 14.04 39.61
CA MET A 732 -0.67 15.24 38.80
C MET A 732 -1.89 15.53 37.94
N THR A 733 -2.23 14.59 37.07
CA THR A 733 -3.23 14.74 36.01
C THR A 733 -3.89 13.38 35.76
N PRO A 734 -4.74 12.90 36.69
CA PRO A 734 -5.35 11.57 36.61
C PRO A 734 -6.16 11.35 35.32
N TYR A 735 -6.66 12.41 34.69
CA TYR A 735 -7.34 12.35 33.39
C TYR A 735 -6.45 11.79 32.26
N LEU A 736 -5.13 12.06 32.27
CA LEU A 736 -4.23 11.50 31.27
C LEU A 736 -4.07 9.98 31.44
N ALA A 737 -4.17 9.49 32.69
CA ALA A 737 -4.11 8.07 32.99
C ALA A 737 -5.34 7.32 32.48
N THR A 738 -6.53 7.92 32.61
CA THR A 738 -7.79 7.28 32.21
C THR A 738 -7.91 7.05 30.70
N ASN A 739 -7.20 7.83 29.88
CA ASN A 739 -7.25 7.76 28.41
C ASN A 739 -5.96 7.21 27.78
N ILE A 740 -5.08 6.58 28.56
CA ILE A 740 -3.75 6.17 28.07
C ILE A 740 -3.80 5.18 26.90
N GLU A 741 -4.80 4.30 26.86
CA GLU A 741 -4.95 3.34 25.76
C GLU A 741 -5.19 4.05 24.41
N ASP A 742 -6.00 5.11 24.40
CA ASP A 742 -6.28 5.92 23.22
C ASP A 742 -5.05 6.70 22.77
N TYR A 743 -4.26 7.19 23.73
CA TYR A 743 -3.02 7.90 23.44
C TYR A 743 -1.97 6.94 22.89
N ILE A 744 -1.83 5.72 23.44
CA ILE A 744 -0.94 4.69 22.88
C ILE A 744 -1.40 4.30 21.47
N ALA A 745 -2.70 4.20 21.22
CA ALA A 745 -3.23 3.96 19.88
C ALA A 745 -2.87 5.10 18.90
N LEU A 746 -3.02 6.36 19.32
CA LEU A 746 -2.60 7.54 18.57
C LEU A 746 -1.09 7.51 18.30
N ARG A 747 -0.24 7.33 19.33
CA ARG A 747 1.23 7.23 19.19
C ARG A 747 1.62 6.10 18.24
N ASN A 748 1.01 4.93 18.36
CA ASN A 748 1.24 3.84 17.42
C ASN A 748 0.87 4.24 16.00
N GLY A 749 -0.25 4.94 15.82
CA GLY A 749 -0.62 5.55 14.53
C GLY A 749 0.45 6.52 14.04
N LEU A 750 1.02 7.34 14.93
CA LEU A 750 2.09 8.29 14.64
C LEU A 750 3.44 7.62 14.32
N GLU A 751 3.83 6.57 15.01
CA GLU A 751 5.18 6.01 14.86
C GLU A 751 5.25 4.85 13.88
N HIS A 752 4.16 4.08 13.79
CA HIS A 752 4.11 2.85 13.04
C HIS A 752 3.05 2.96 11.96
N SER A 753 3.53 3.02 10.72
CA SER A 753 2.64 2.95 9.57
C SER A 753 1.97 1.56 9.53
N SER A 754 0.63 1.56 9.49
CA SER A 754 -0.24 0.37 9.48
C SER A 754 -0.64 0.13 8.03
N PRO A 755 -0.28 -1.02 7.41
CA PRO A 755 -0.41 -1.18 5.96
C PRO A 755 -1.82 -1.02 5.38
N ILE A 756 -2.87 -1.34 6.14
CA ILE A 756 -4.27 -1.18 5.70
C ILE A 756 -4.72 0.26 5.88
N ASP A 757 -4.39 0.89 7.00
CA ASP A 757 -4.71 2.31 7.24
C ASP A 757 -3.85 3.25 6.36
N ASP A 758 -2.65 2.81 5.95
CA ASP A 758 -1.77 3.46 4.97
C ASP A 758 -2.36 3.40 3.54
N SER A 759 -3.48 2.70 3.35
CA SER A 759 -3.89 2.25 2.03
C SER A 759 -5.34 2.40 1.63
N GLU A 760 -6.26 2.38 2.58
CA GLU A 760 -7.57 2.98 2.36
C GLU A 760 -7.47 4.51 2.23
N MET A 761 -6.30 5.02 2.57
CA MET A 761 -6.10 6.32 3.14
C MET A 761 -4.59 6.57 3.04
N ASN A 762 -4.14 7.45 2.14
CA ASN A 762 -2.80 8.07 2.22
C ASN A 762 -2.60 8.86 3.55
N LEU A 763 -3.45 8.63 4.56
CA LEU A 763 -3.78 9.47 5.69
C LEU A 763 -2.67 9.63 6.71
N TYR A 764 -1.79 8.64 6.88
CA TYR A 764 -0.73 8.85 7.85
C TYR A 764 0.14 10.07 7.48
N ILE A 765 0.24 10.33 6.18
CA ILE A 765 0.90 11.49 5.60
C ILE A 765 -0.08 12.17 4.65
N HIS A 766 -1.35 12.24 5.03
CA HIS A 766 -2.32 13.18 4.46
C HIS A 766 -2.62 14.17 5.58
N MET A 767 -2.49 15.46 5.30
CA MET A 767 -2.82 16.47 6.32
C MET A 767 -4.27 16.30 6.77
N LEU A 768 -5.17 15.93 5.85
CA LEU A 768 -6.61 15.72 6.12
C LEU A 768 -6.97 14.35 6.74
N SER A 769 -6.17 13.85 7.69
CA SER A 769 -6.41 12.56 8.35
C SER A 769 -7.10 12.64 9.70
N LYS A 770 -7.83 11.57 10.04
CA LYS A 770 -8.43 11.39 11.37
C LYS A 770 -7.37 11.33 12.48
N VAL A 771 -6.19 10.76 12.16
CA VAL A 771 -5.04 10.75 13.06
C VAL A 771 -4.61 12.18 13.41
N ASN A 772 -4.55 13.08 12.42
CA ASN A 772 -4.19 14.48 12.66
C ASN A 772 -5.28 15.26 13.41
N ILE A 773 -6.57 14.99 13.17
CA ILE A 773 -7.65 15.58 13.97
C ILE A 773 -7.49 15.19 15.44
N LYS A 774 -7.26 13.90 15.73
CA LYS A 774 -7.09 13.39 17.09
C LYS A 774 -5.81 13.89 17.75
N LEU A 775 -4.72 14.00 16.99
CA LEU A 775 -3.50 14.69 17.42
C LEU A 775 -3.80 16.13 17.85
N SER A 776 -4.61 16.85 17.08
CA SER A 776 -4.99 18.24 17.37
C SER A 776 -5.82 18.36 18.66
N THR A 777 -6.76 17.43 18.89
CA THR A 777 -7.52 17.36 20.14
C THR A 777 -6.60 17.15 21.34
N LEU A 778 -5.68 16.17 21.26
CA LEU A 778 -4.75 15.91 22.36
C LEU A 778 -3.81 17.10 22.60
N ILE A 779 -3.31 17.74 21.55
CA ILE A 779 -2.49 18.96 21.69
C ILE A 779 -3.27 20.05 22.41
N PHE A 780 -4.51 20.30 22.00
CA PHE A 780 -5.38 21.27 22.67
C PHE A 780 -5.53 20.94 24.16
N ASP A 781 -5.83 19.69 24.52
CA ASP A 781 -5.97 19.28 25.91
C ASP A 781 -4.67 19.44 26.70
N LEU A 782 -3.53 19.05 26.14
CA LEU A 782 -2.22 19.16 26.79
C LEU A 782 -1.84 20.62 27.05
N VAL A 783 -2.04 21.51 26.08
CA VAL A 783 -1.56 22.90 26.12
C VAL A 783 -2.55 23.84 26.79
N SER A 784 -3.86 23.61 26.61
CA SER A 784 -4.93 24.46 27.19
C SER A 784 -5.33 24.00 28.59
N THR A 785 -5.56 22.69 28.78
CA THR A 785 -6.14 22.15 30.01
C THR A 785 -5.07 21.71 31.01
N HIS A 786 -4.06 20.96 30.57
CA HIS A 786 -3.10 20.30 31.47
C HIS A 786 -1.80 21.07 31.71
N TYR A 787 -1.49 22.07 30.88
CA TYR A 787 -0.21 22.78 30.91
C TYR A 787 0.16 23.30 32.30
N ASN A 788 -0.74 24.06 32.94
CA ASN A 788 -0.46 24.67 34.25
C ASN A 788 -0.28 23.62 35.35
N ALA A 789 -1.07 22.54 35.31
CA ALA A 789 -0.96 21.44 36.27
C ALA A 789 0.39 20.72 36.12
N ILE A 790 0.86 20.51 34.90
CA ILE A 790 2.13 19.81 34.62
C ILE A 790 3.33 20.71 34.95
N VAL A 791 3.36 21.93 34.41
CA VAL A 791 4.53 22.82 34.49
C VAL A 791 4.77 23.33 35.91
N ASN A 792 3.70 23.61 36.66
CA ASN A 792 3.82 24.12 38.03
C ASN A 792 3.98 23.03 39.10
N HIS A 793 3.86 21.75 38.75
CA HIS A 793 4.00 20.66 39.71
C HIS A 793 5.45 20.49 40.18
N ILE A 794 5.68 20.26 41.48
CA ILE A 794 7.02 20.16 42.07
C ILE A 794 7.35 18.69 42.36
N PRO A 795 8.38 18.10 41.71
CA PRO A 795 8.66 16.66 41.79
C PRO A 795 9.25 16.19 43.12
N GLN A 796 9.54 17.09 44.07
CA GLN A 796 10.21 16.74 45.33
C GLN A 796 9.42 15.75 46.20
N ASN A 797 8.13 15.57 45.93
CA ASN A 797 7.24 14.70 46.68
C ASN A 797 7.09 13.27 46.14
N ILE A 798 7.77 12.85 45.06
CA ILE A 798 7.67 11.45 44.57
C ILE A 798 8.21 10.51 45.68
N PRO A 799 7.36 9.76 46.39
CA PRO A 799 7.80 8.90 47.49
C PRO A 799 8.60 7.72 46.93
N ASN A 800 9.69 7.33 47.60
CA ASN A 800 10.46 6.14 47.25
C ASN A 800 9.57 4.89 47.18
N GLU A 801 8.53 4.85 48.02
CA GLU A 801 7.53 3.80 48.07
C GLU A 801 6.75 3.67 46.76
N LEU A 802 6.41 4.78 46.06
CA LEU A 802 5.72 4.71 44.77
C LEU A 802 6.62 4.16 43.67
N VAL A 803 7.89 4.58 43.63
CA VAL A 803 8.88 4.04 42.68
C VAL A 803 9.11 2.55 42.96
N GLU A 804 9.16 2.13 44.22
CA GLU A 804 9.27 0.72 44.60
C GLU A 804 8.00 -0.10 44.30
N ILE A 805 6.81 0.47 44.49
CA ILE A 805 5.54 -0.16 44.11
C ILE A 805 5.49 -0.36 42.60
N GLY A 806 5.81 0.68 41.82
CA GLY A 806 5.95 0.60 40.38
C GLY A 806 6.98 -0.45 39.95
N ARG A 807 8.13 -0.53 40.66
CA ARG A 807 9.16 -1.55 40.41
C ARG A 807 8.66 -2.98 40.66
N LYS A 808 7.87 -3.17 41.71
CA LYS A 808 7.24 -4.47 42.04
C LYS A 808 6.16 -4.81 41.02
N GLN A 809 5.35 -3.82 40.62
CA GLN A 809 4.32 -3.96 39.58
C GLN A 809 4.94 -4.27 38.22
N GLN A 810 5.99 -3.59 37.77
CA GLN A 810 6.74 -3.96 36.56
C GLN A 810 7.32 -5.38 36.60
N LYS A 811 7.62 -5.93 37.80
CA LYS A 811 8.03 -7.34 37.98
C LYS A 811 6.86 -8.32 38.00
N THR A 812 5.65 -7.89 38.36
CA THR A 812 4.46 -8.76 38.51
C THR A 812 3.37 -8.53 37.46
N VAL A 813 3.52 -7.57 36.54
CA VAL A 813 2.44 -7.13 35.67
C VAL A 813 2.89 -7.11 34.22
N ILE A 814 2.27 -8.03 33.49
CA ILE A 814 1.84 -7.99 32.08
C ILE A 814 2.96 -7.88 31.05
N ASP A 815 3.16 -8.97 30.31
CA ASP A 815 3.74 -8.92 28.98
C ASP A 815 2.79 -8.12 28.08
N PHE A 816 3.04 -6.82 27.91
CA PHE A 816 2.23 -5.93 27.06
C PHE A 816 2.38 -6.24 25.55
N SER A 817 3.22 -7.22 25.16
CA SER A 817 3.07 -7.82 23.83
C SER A 817 1.73 -8.57 23.68
N GLN A 818 1.06 -8.85 24.82
CA GLN A 818 -0.28 -9.41 24.97
C GLN A 818 -1.35 -8.39 25.43
N THR A 819 -1.15 -7.06 25.28
CA THR A 819 -2.33 -6.17 25.41
C THR A 819 -3.39 -6.59 24.40
N SER A 820 -4.56 -6.93 24.93
CA SER A 820 -5.81 -7.24 24.25
C SER A 820 -6.15 -6.18 23.18
N PRO A 821 -7.07 -6.49 22.24
CA PRO A 821 -7.05 -6.34 20.78
C PRO A 821 -6.66 -4.94 20.24
N ILE A 822 -6.93 -4.66 18.96
CA ILE A 822 -7.25 -3.27 18.62
C ILE A 822 -8.31 -2.86 19.65
N SER A 823 -8.02 -1.93 20.56
CA SER A 823 -9.03 -1.55 21.55
C SER A 823 -10.27 -1.14 20.75
N PRO A 824 -11.49 -1.51 21.18
CA PRO A 824 -12.70 -0.95 20.61
C PRO A 824 -12.58 0.57 20.44
N ALA A 825 -11.83 1.22 21.33
CA ALA A 825 -11.45 2.62 21.23
C ALA A 825 -10.54 2.96 20.03
N ARG A 826 -9.49 2.22 19.67
CA ARG A 826 -8.71 2.42 18.42
C ARG A 826 -9.56 2.22 17.16
N TYR A 827 -10.59 1.37 17.23
CA TYR A 827 -11.51 1.13 16.11
C TYR A 827 -12.61 2.20 16.01
N ASP A 828 -13.23 2.57 17.12
CA ASP A 828 -14.17 3.69 17.24
C ASP A 828 -13.47 5.03 16.92
N PHE A 829 -12.21 5.18 17.30
CA PHE A 829 -11.31 6.29 16.97
C PHE A 829 -11.18 6.54 15.46
N ILE A 830 -11.18 5.47 14.65
CA ILE A 830 -11.12 5.57 13.18
C ILE A 830 -12.53 5.73 12.58
N ARG A 831 -13.59 5.20 13.19
CA ARG A 831 -14.91 5.10 12.55
C ARG A 831 -15.91 6.21 12.93
N SER A 832 -15.82 6.83 14.11
CA SER A 832 -16.79 7.83 14.57
C SER A 832 -16.50 9.25 14.05
N SER A 833 -17.07 9.64 12.92
CA SER A 833 -17.59 11.00 12.67
C SER A 833 -18.01 11.18 11.21
N THR A 834 -19.31 11.37 11.02
CA THR A 834 -19.93 11.89 9.80
C THR A 834 -19.50 13.35 9.50
N ASP A 835 -18.77 13.98 10.42
CA ASP A 835 -18.33 15.39 10.40
C ASP A 835 -17.06 15.67 9.59
N GLN A 836 -16.33 14.63 9.15
CA GLN A 836 -15.04 14.78 8.45
C GLN A 836 -15.15 15.55 7.12
N TYR A 837 -16.14 15.21 6.29
CA TYR A 837 -16.33 15.87 5.01
C TYR A 837 -16.66 17.35 5.21
N ASN A 838 -17.51 17.65 6.21
CA ASN A 838 -17.92 19.00 6.54
C ASN A 838 -16.75 19.82 7.09
N PHE A 839 -15.94 19.24 8.00
CA PHE A 839 -14.75 19.87 8.55
C PHE A 839 -13.70 20.17 7.48
N PHE A 840 -13.25 19.17 6.70
CA PHE A 840 -12.22 19.45 5.69
C PHE A 840 -12.73 20.30 4.54
N SER A 841 -14.01 20.21 4.18
CA SER A 841 -14.61 21.13 3.21
C SER A 841 -14.64 22.57 3.73
N SER A 842 -14.83 22.81 5.03
CA SER A 842 -14.79 24.16 5.61
C SER A 842 -13.36 24.71 5.68
N VAL A 843 -12.36 23.88 6.02
CA VAL A 843 -10.94 24.26 6.00
C VAL A 843 -10.45 24.59 4.58
N ILE A 844 -10.86 23.81 3.57
CA ILE A 844 -10.51 24.09 2.17
C ILE A 844 -11.22 25.36 1.67
N ARG A 845 -12.45 25.63 2.10
CA ARG A 845 -13.19 26.85 1.68
C ARG A 845 -12.62 28.12 2.31
N SER A 846 -12.30 28.11 3.60
CA SER A 846 -11.71 29.26 4.31
C SER A 846 -10.33 29.64 3.75
N SER A 847 -9.47 28.65 3.50
CA SER A 847 -8.15 28.90 2.89
C SER A 847 -8.18 29.42 1.44
N ALA A 848 -9.24 29.11 0.69
CA ALA A 848 -9.45 29.68 -0.66
C ALA A 848 -9.91 31.14 -0.62
N GLU A 849 -10.56 31.57 0.47
CA GLU A 849 -11.01 32.95 0.70
C GLU A 849 -9.87 33.85 1.26
N ASP A 850 -8.87 33.27 1.94
CA ASP A 850 -7.75 33.99 2.57
C ASP A 850 -6.44 34.07 1.74
N SER A 851 -6.49 33.87 0.41
CA SER A 851 -5.32 34.13 -0.43
C SER A 851 -4.95 35.62 -0.42
N PRO A 852 -3.74 36.03 0.03
CA PRO A 852 -3.42 37.43 0.18
C PRO A 852 -3.26 38.09 -1.20
N LEU A 853 -4.18 39.02 -1.50
CA LEU A 853 -3.90 40.07 -2.47
C LEU A 853 -2.66 40.83 -1.99
N MET A 854 -1.66 40.91 -2.86
CA MET A 854 -0.49 41.79 -2.69
C MET A 854 -0.92 43.21 -2.31
N PRO A 855 -0.10 43.97 -1.56
CA PRO A 855 -0.47 45.32 -1.15
C PRO A 855 -0.38 46.24 -2.35
N ASP A 856 -1.52 46.60 -2.93
CA ASP A 856 -1.60 47.65 -3.93
C ASP A 856 -1.74 49.01 -3.24
N THR A 857 -0.78 49.87 -3.52
CA THR A 857 -0.69 51.26 -3.11
C THR A 857 -1.78 52.10 -3.77
N GLY A 858 -2.55 52.88 -3.01
CA GLY A 858 -3.17 54.12 -3.51
C GLY A 858 -4.68 54.34 -3.24
N SER A 859 -4.96 55.20 -2.26
CA SER A 859 -6.01 56.25 -2.19
C SER A 859 -7.17 56.23 -3.23
N TYR A 860 -8.44 56.17 -2.77
CA TYR A 860 -9.43 57.27 -2.80
C TYR A 860 -10.80 56.87 -2.20
N ASN A 861 -11.43 57.85 -1.53
CA ASN A 861 -12.72 57.85 -0.81
C ASN A 861 -13.98 57.34 -1.58
N ASN A 862 -14.94 56.71 -0.88
CA ASN A 862 -16.21 57.33 -0.41
C ASN A 862 -17.26 56.31 0.12
N ASN A 863 -17.83 56.63 1.30
CA ASN A 863 -19.23 56.54 1.76
C ASN A 863 -20.14 55.35 1.39
N ASN A 864 -20.64 54.58 2.38
CA ASN A 864 -21.94 54.82 3.07
C ASN A 864 -22.47 53.60 3.87
N ALA A 865 -22.90 53.90 5.11
CA ALA A 865 -24.12 53.50 5.83
C ALA A 865 -24.56 52.02 6.01
N CYS A 866 -24.63 51.65 7.30
CA CYS A 866 -25.74 51.00 8.03
C CYS A 866 -26.54 49.85 7.40
N SER A 867 -26.66 48.70 8.08
CA SER A 867 -27.74 48.44 9.04
C SER A 867 -27.78 46.99 9.55
N SER A 868 -28.24 46.91 10.80
CA SER A 868 -28.67 45.79 11.65
C SER A 868 -29.51 44.68 11.00
N SER A 869 -29.40 43.46 11.55
CA SER A 869 -30.55 42.78 12.19
C SER A 869 -30.19 41.48 12.90
N SER A 870 -30.74 41.38 14.11
CA SER A 870 -30.87 40.31 15.09
C SER A 870 -31.87 39.19 14.73
N SER A 871 -31.66 37.98 15.26
CA SER A 871 -32.67 37.08 15.87
C SER A 871 -32.02 35.71 16.16
N SER A 872 -31.83 35.19 17.39
CA SER A 872 -32.74 34.81 18.50
C SER A 872 -33.61 33.56 18.25
N SER A 873 -33.32 32.45 18.94
CA SER A 873 -34.24 31.49 19.63
C SER A 873 -33.47 30.17 19.94
N SER A 874 -33.19 29.78 21.20
CA SER A 874 -34.05 29.14 22.23
C SER A 874 -34.62 27.78 21.75
N SER A 875 -34.55 26.64 22.44
CA SER A 875 -34.50 26.36 23.89
C SER A 875 -34.46 24.84 24.19
N SER A 876 -34.00 24.50 25.41
CA SER A 876 -34.55 23.48 26.37
C SER A 876 -34.60 22.00 25.96
N SER A 877 -33.74 21.12 26.50
CA SER A 877 -33.74 20.48 27.85
C SER A 877 -34.68 19.27 28.00
N SER A 878 -34.13 18.11 28.40
CA SER A 878 -34.61 17.36 29.58
C SER A 878 -33.78 16.10 29.86
N SER A 879 -33.41 16.01 31.13
CA SER A 879 -32.78 14.92 31.85
C SER A 879 -33.80 13.87 32.32
N SER A 880 -33.38 12.61 32.44
CA SER A 880 -33.90 11.71 33.47
C SER A 880 -32.85 10.67 33.87
N SER A 881 -32.72 10.54 35.18
CA SER A 881 -31.78 9.73 35.93
C SER A 881 -32.52 8.63 36.71
N SER A 882 -31.72 7.75 37.35
CA SER A 882 -32.05 6.79 38.42
C SER A 882 -32.55 5.41 37.96
N SER A 883 -32.22 4.26 38.56
CA SER A 883 -31.28 3.84 39.62
C SER A 883 -31.57 2.35 39.89
N SER A 884 -30.57 1.50 40.19
CA SER A 884 -30.62 0.51 41.30
C SER A 884 -29.42 -0.44 41.35
N SER A 885 -28.83 -0.46 42.55
CA SER A 885 -28.09 -1.49 43.29
C SER A 885 -28.74 -2.90 43.20
N SER A 886 -28.16 -4.06 43.52
CA SER A 886 -26.93 -4.55 44.17
C SER A 886 -27.04 -6.09 44.21
N SER A 887 -25.94 -6.82 44.29
CA SER A 887 -25.67 -7.94 45.24
C SER A 887 -24.85 -9.10 44.67
N SER A 888 -24.00 -9.58 45.57
CA SER A 888 -22.96 -10.60 45.55
C SER A 888 -23.44 -12.04 45.39
N SER A 889 -22.60 -12.91 44.81
CA SER A 889 -22.36 -14.25 45.37
C SER A 889 -21.05 -14.86 44.89
N SER A 890 -20.36 -15.44 45.85
CA SER A 890 -19.14 -16.24 45.79
C SER A 890 -19.43 -17.70 45.49
N SER A 891 -18.56 -18.38 44.75
CA SER A 891 -18.27 -19.80 44.99
C SER A 891 -16.90 -20.21 44.45
N SER A 892 -16.20 -20.90 45.33
CA SER A 892 -14.88 -21.51 45.24
C SER A 892 -14.89 -22.85 44.50
N SER A 893 -13.80 -23.19 43.81
CA SER A 893 -13.27 -24.55 43.81
C SER A 893 -11.80 -24.60 43.40
N SER A 894 -11.14 -25.61 43.94
CA SER A 894 -9.73 -25.78 44.24
C SER A 894 -9.06 -26.85 43.38
N SER A 895 -7.76 -26.72 43.11
CA SER A 895 -6.75 -27.80 42.99
C SER A 895 -5.39 -27.15 42.64
N SER A 896 -4.38 -27.09 43.51
CA SER A 896 -3.53 -28.11 44.15
C SER A 896 -2.32 -28.57 43.32
N SER A 897 -1.13 -28.26 43.87
CA SER A 897 0.19 -28.92 43.70
C SER A 897 0.93 -28.68 42.37
N SER A 898 2.27 -28.50 42.30
CA SER A 898 3.34 -28.81 43.25
C SER A 898 4.61 -28.01 42.92
N SER A 899 5.34 -27.73 43.99
CA SER A 899 6.68 -27.14 44.09
C SER A 899 7.79 -28.07 43.58
N SER A 900 8.85 -27.49 43.01
CA SER A 900 10.22 -27.92 43.32
C SER A 900 11.21 -26.76 43.18
N SER A 901 12.05 -26.66 44.20
CA SER A 901 13.06 -25.66 44.48
C SER A 901 14.44 -26.31 44.44
N SER A 902 15.47 -25.57 44.00
CA SER A 902 16.90 -25.63 44.40
C SER A 902 17.71 -24.80 43.39
N SER A 903 18.18 -23.60 43.73
CA SER A 903 19.36 -23.24 44.55
C SER A 903 20.72 -23.30 43.83
N SER A 904 21.36 -22.12 43.81
CA SER A 904 22.79 -21.82 44.02
C SER A 904 23.80 -22.21 42.91
N SER A 905 24.88 -21.47 42.62
CA SER A 905 25.57 -20.34 43.25
C SER A 905 26.62 -19.77 42.27
N SER A 906 27.03 -18.53 42.56
CA SER A 906 28.29 -17.81 42.22
C SER A 906 29.43 -18.53 41.48
N ASP A 907 30.11 -17.80 40.58
CA ASP A 907 31.48 -17.35 40.86
C ASP A 907 32.04 -16.32 39.86
N SER A 908 32.91 -15.50 40.41
CA SER A 908 33.62 -14.31 39.91
C SER A 908 34.80 -14.57 38.96
N SER A 909 35.27 -13.52 38.27
CA SER A 909 36.67 -13.08 38.03
C SER A 909 36.87 -12.56 36.59
N THR A 910 37.06 -11.25 36.37
CA THR A 910 38.33 -10.48 36.29
C THR A 910 39.39 -11.01 35.32
N LEU A 911 39.71 -10.21 34.29
CA LEU A 911 41.04 -9.99 33.65
C LEU A 911 40.80 -9.08 32.42
N THR A 912 40.97 -7.75 32.47
CA THR A 912 42.22 -6.98 32.35
C THR A 912 43.24 -7.56 31.36
N ALA A 913 43.36 -6.91 30.19
CA ALA A 913 44.47 -6.02 29.83
C ALA A 913 45.12 -6.23 28.44
N TYR A 914 45.42 -5.07 27.83
CA TYR A 914 46.67 -4.67 27.17
C TYR A 914 46.90 -4.75 25.64
N TYR A 915 47.30 -3.57 25.13
CA TYR A 915 48.39 -3.25 24.16
C TYR A 915 48.28 -3.87 22.74
N THR A 916 48.57 -3.22 21.61
CA THR A 916 48.88 -1.84 21.18
C THR A 916 48.91 -1.81 19.65
N SER A 917 48.91 -0.58 19.12
CA SER A 917 49.47 -0.11 17.85
C SER A 917 50.65 -0.90 17.24
N TYR A 918 50.73 -0.97 15.92
CA TYR A 918 51.89 -0.48 15.14
C TYR A 918 51.57 -0.32 13.65
N ASP A 919 52.15 0.74 13.10
CA ASP A 919 52.11 1.25 11.73
C ASP A 919 53.00 0.50 10.72
N ALA A 920 52.62 0.71 9.45
CA ALA A 920 53.46 0.98 8.27
C ALA A 920 54.15 -0.14 7.45
N LEU A 921 54.22 0.20 6.14
CA LEU A 921 55.21 -0.11 5.09
C LEU A 921 54.80 -1.05 3.92
N THR A 922 54.37 -0.40 2.83
CA THR A 922 54.99 -0.33 1.47
C THR A 922 55.17 -1.54 0.54
N LEU A 923 54.86 -1.24 -0.74
CA LEU A 923 55.49 -1.65 -2.03
C LEU A 923 55.24 -3.06 -2.58
N PHE A 924 54.57 -3.17 -3.74
CA PHE A 924 55.24 -3.39 -5.04
C PHE A 924 54.24 -3.32 -6.23
N SER A 925 54.76 -2.87 -7.36
CA SER A 925 54.18 -2.54 -8.66
C SER A 925 54.43 -3.61 -9.74
N SER A 926 53.55 -3.71 -10.75
CA SER A 926 53.82 -4.03 -12.18
C SER A 926 52.47 -4.19 -12.90
N SER A 927 51.99 -3.38 -13.86
CA SER A 927 52.44 -2.96 -15.21
C SER A 927 52.43 -4.05 -16.30
N GLU A 928 52.02 -3.62 -17.51
CA GLU A 928 52.01 -4.28 -18.85
C GLU A 928 50.76 -5.13 -19.18
N ASP A 929 50.12 -5.07 -20.36
CA ASP A 929 50.32 -4.29 -21.59
C ASP A 929 49.07 -4.40 -22.51
N LEU A 930 48.90 -3.40 -23.39
CA LEU A 930 47.97 -3.38 -24.54
C LEU A 930 48.48 -4.26 -25.70
N PRO A 931 47.64 -4.55 -26.71
CA PRO A 931 47.82 -3.78 -27.95
C PRO A 931 46.54 -3.42 -28.71
N GLU A 932 46.69 -2.33 -29.48
CA GLU A 932 45.77 -1.73 -30.45
C GLU A 932 45.42 -2.62 -31.66
N LYS A 933 44.30 -2.32 -32.32
CA LYS A 933 44.27 -2.20 -33.80
C LYS A 933 43.08 -1.36 -34.32
N ASN A 934 43.45 -0.46 -35.23
CA ASN A 934 42.70 0.51 -36.03
C ASN A 934 41.56 -0.05 -36.89
N ASN A 935 40.51 0.75 -37.18
CA ASN A 935 40.38 1.43 -38.49
C ASN A 935 39.06 2.22 -38.68
N GLN A 936 39.22 3.43 -39.25
CA GLN A 936 38.42 4.11 -40.29
C GLN A 936 37.02 4.65 -39.95
N GLU A 937 36.89 5.99 -39.83
CA GLU A 937 36.47 6.94 -40.89
C GLU A 937 35.00 6.75 -41.30
N SER A 938 34.09 7.69 -41.03
CA SER A 938 33.91 8.84 -41.90
C SER A 938 33.01 9.93 -41.29
N THR A 939 33.49 11.15 -41.45
CA THR A 939 32.83 12.46 -41.39
C THR A 939 31.54 12.57 -42.23
N ILE A 940 30.58 13.41 -41.80
CA ILE A 940 30.12 14.61 -42.55
C ILE A 940 29.10 15.45 -41.73
N SER A 941 29.44 16.74 -41.63
CA SER A 941 28.73 18.01 -41.37
C SER A 941 27.25 18.04 -40.94
N LEU A 942 26.87 18.74 -39.85
CA LEU A 942 26.72 20.21 -39.63
C LEU A 942 25.41 20.82 -40.16
N THR A 943 24.85 21.70 -39.30
CA THR A 943 23.75 22.69 -39.48
C THR A 943 22.33 22.10 -39.46
N LYS A 944 21.41 22.52 -38.59
CA LYS A 944 21.15 23.83 -37.94
C LYS A 944 20.63 23.64 -36.51
#